data_AF-A0A1I7T499-F1
#
_entry.id   AF-A0A1I7T499-F1
#
_cell.length_a   1.000
_cell.length_b   1.000
_cell.length_c   1.000
_cell.angle_alpha   90.00
_cell.angle_beta   90.00
_cell.angle_gamma   90.00
#
_symmetry.space_group_name_H-M   'P 1'
#
loop_
_entity.id
_entity.type
_entity.pdbx_description
1 polymer ?
#
loop_
_entity_poly.entity_id
_entity_poly.type
_entity_poly.pdbx_seq_one_letter_code
_entity_poly.pdbx_strand_id
1 'polypeptide(L)'
;MKESLKAICADRIAEYIADGLIYKFAKKPSPKLSNQIFKQLIHYSNQRWHNSHFRIRDILNVTEFCYYAPYLDHHICALAYDQDLESLELGNLRSWSIIQWQDDLETETEAAESGEKEMNEESQEENQGTSQNEELVQVEGDPHQEETEEDDYDDEVSVTADYVFQNAPTPNQQLVYDERLYVVDVDAMLDKFLNPTSKQKLKSLTIIGDNMIPCAGWIESLAEKLPSLESLSIKYTALTEEDFQDLCNNFERLKRLDITYACVYSLKGISKLKNLLYLNISKLTLDSKEDIEELFELQNLRHLVIADDDMRTGSLIENYLACDKTLPELRYLDCSFTQLTDKQLEKLYNTHGKLEVLGVIGTQLEGYLGTQNNGRLLKLLSIGSLAHSLDTLEFYISTKQQDTDACKRCILGIDWFLLNCFDEYPQKDIKRAQRLLCSYKPTVAQNMNITAKCLFSLVKFGHAAKLTLQERYQIIGYLLDTLPKWEQGYEKRLYGCDVLVILCEDILLHASPESRYAICSSACVYMLNEISIQTKSLYECFSILCRCLQYLTPEQARSLINMGVAVKILQIISSNDFSGDYARNFHEYLDMVAQLYNIRGKDDWAFALDYECLQRMSSLLPVFEKVEIFQEHILITLASIVVKACQHAVMGVLTEQNFIEIAITLYSQNTSKKQLAMFLLVSIYYCVHTNRFDTLPKGEDTWSSMNVLVLDMRDALKNYVDTPELGYLDGLEYALTRVRWWQTEEVISWYHKLYMDLLELNLSEEENVEDQQ
;
A
#
# COMPACT_ATOMS: atom_id res chain seq x y z
N MET A 1 17.61 -15.39 -8.47
CA MET A 1 16.91 -16.69 -8.62
C MET A 1 16.84 -17.47 -7.32
N LYS A 2 17.95 -17.97 -6.73
CA LYS A 2 17.88 -18.76 -5.47
C LYS A 2 17.31 -17.97 -4.27
N GLU A 3 17.71 -16.72 -4.07
CA GLU A 3 17.16 -15.88 -3.00
C GLU A 3 15.70 -15.48 -3.28
N SER A 4 15.35 -15.20 -4.53
CA SER A 4 13.96 -14.94 -4.95
C SER A 4 13.05 -16.16 -4.69
N LEU A 5 13.52 -17.38 -5.00
CA LEU A 5 12.78 -18.61 -4.70
C LEU A 5 12.58 -18.80 -3.20
N LYS A 6 13.59 -18.50 -2.37
CA LYS A 6 13.44 -18.56 -0.91
C LYS A 6 12.39 -17.59 -0.41
N ALA A 7 12.36 -16.37 -0.93
CA ALA A 7 11.36 -15.37 -0.56
C ALA A 7 9.94 -15.83 -0.93
N ILE A 8 9.75 -16.33 -2.16
CA ILE A 8 8.47 -16.88 -2.62
C ILE A 8 8.04 -18.08 -1.77
N CYS A 9 8.98 -18.99 -1.44
CA CYS A 9 8.67 -20.12 -0.56
C CYS A 9 8.32 -19.65 0.86
N ALA A 10 9.02 -18.65 1.40
CA ALA A 10 8.72 -18.12 2.72
C ALA A 10 7.33 -17.49 2.78
N ASP A 11 6.96 -16.74 1.75
CA ASP A 11 5.63 -16.13 1.59
C ASP A 11 4.52 -17.17 1.51
N ARG A 12 4.66 -18.20 0.65
CA ARG A 12 3.69 -19.30 0.56
C ARG A 12 3.59 -20.14 1.83
N ILE A 13 4.71 -20.36 2.51
CA ILE A 13 4.69 -21.05 3.80
C ILE A 13 3.94 -20.20 4.84
N ALA A 14 4.16 -18.88 4.86
CA ALA A 14 3.46 -17.99 5.77
C ALA A 14 1.94 -17.99 5.51
N GLU A 15 1.52 -17.91 4.25
CA GLU A 15 0.11 -18.05 3.84
C GLU A 15 -0.48 -19.39 4.33
N TYR A 16 0.20 -20.51 4.10
CA TYR A 16 -0.26 -21.81 4.56
C TYR A 16 -0.29 -21.96 6.09
N ILE A 17 0.57 -21.26 6.82
CA ILE A 17 0.48 -21.18 8.27
C ILE A 17 -0.75 -20.35 8.67
N ALA A 18 -0.95 -19.19 8.04
CA ALA A 18 -2.09 -18.30 8.29
C ALA A 18 -3.45 -18.96 7.98
N ASP A 19 -3.50 -19.83 6.97
CA ASP A 19 -4.70 -20.61 6.62
C ASP A 19 -4.87 -21.87 7.50
N GLY A 20 -3.96 -22.14 8.44
CA GLY A 20 -3.99 -23.32 9.30
C GLY A 20 -3.64 -24.63 8.59
N LEU A 21 -3.12 -24.57 7.35
CA LEU A 21 -2.71 -25.72 6.55
C LEU A 21 -1.39 -26.32 7.03
N ILE A 22 -0.51 -25.51 7.62
CA ILE A 22 0.76 -25.95 8.23
C ILE A 22 0.72 -25.67 9.74
N TYR A 23 0.57 -26.73 10.52
CA TYR A 23 0.62 -26.69 11.99
C TYR A 23 1.82 -27.46 12.57
N LYS A 24 2.67 -28.08 11.73
CA LYS A 24 3.89 -28.77 12.14
C LYS A 24 4.89 -28.91 11.00
N PHE A 25 6.17 -28.66 11.27
CA PHE A 25 7.26 -29.09 10.39
C PHE A 25 7.89 -30.39 10.88
N ALA A 26 8.31 -31.26 9.95
CA ALA A 26 9.12 -32.44 10.28
C ALA A 26 10.43 -32.05 10.98
N LYS A 27 10.99 -30.89 10.61
CA LYS A 27 12.11 -30.24 11.26
C LYS A 27 11.90 -28.73 11.21
N LYS A 28 11.97 -28.04 12.36
CA LYS A 28 11.84 -26.59 12.42
C LYS A 28 12.84 -25.90 11.46
N PRO A 29 12.42 -24.85 10.73
CA PRO A 29 13.33 -24.07 9.90
C PRO A 29 14.45 -23.43 10.75
N SER A 30 15.60 -23.14 10.11
CA SER A 30 16.66 -22.35 10.75
C SER A 30 16.14 -20.97 11.20
N PRO A 31 16.74 -20.30 12.21
CA PRO A 31 16.31 -18.97 12.66
C PRO A 31 16.14 -17.97 11.52
N LYS A 32 17.13 -17.87 10.62
CA LYS A 32 17.08 -16.96 9.47
C LYS A 32 15.84 -17.17 8.58
N LEU A 33 15.51 -18.43 8.27
CA LEU A 33 14.33 -18.74 7.45
C LEU A 33 13.03 -18.56 8.25
N SER A 34 13.04 -18.89 9.54
CA SER A 34 11.91 -18.66 10.44
C SER A 34 11.56 -17.18 10.54
N ASN A 35 12.55 -16.29 10.72
CA ASN A 35 12.35 -14.84 10.75
C ASN A 35 11.80 -14.32 9.41
N GLN A 36 12.26 -14.87 8.27
CA GLN A 36 11.72 -14.52 6.94
C GLN A 36 10.26 -14.93 6.78
N ILE A 37 9.90 -16.16 7.17
CA ILE A 37 8.51 -16.66 7.14
C ILE A 37 7.65 -15.81 8.09
N PHE A 38 8.12 -15.59 9.31
CA PHE A 38 7.40 -14.85 10.33
C PHE A 38 7.14 -13.39 9.93
N LYS A 39 8.10 -12.74 9.29
CA LYS A 39 7.91 -11.39 8.72
C LYS A 39 6.78 -11.36 7.68
N GLN A 40 6.63 -12.38 6.84
CA GLN A 40 5.50 -12.48 5.91
C GLN A 40 4.21 -12.83 6.64
N LEU A 41 4.28 -13.65 7.71
CA LEU A 41 3.12 -14.04 8.51
C LEU A 41 2.46 -12.83 9.20
N ILE A 42 3.26 -11.89 9.73
CA ILE A 42 2.76 -10.61 10.27
C ILE A 42 2.01 -9.78 9.22
N HIS A 43 2.26 -9.99 7.93
CA HIS A 43 1.49 -9.32 6.90
C HIS A 43 0.12 -9.98 6.69
N TYR A 44 0.05 -11.31 6.68
CA TYR A 44 -1.22 -12.03 6.59
C TYR A 44 -2.10 -11.83 7.82
N SER A 45 -1.50 -11.54 8.98
CA SER A 45 -2.26 -11.26 10.17
C SER A 45 -3.22 -10.07 10.06
N ASN A 46 -2.92 -9.10 9.22
CA ASN A 46 -3.85 -7.98 9.07
C ASN A 46 -5.11 -8.34 8.28
N GLN A 47 -5.17 -9.53 7.65
CA GLN A 47 -6.21 -9.89 6.69
C GLN A 47 -7.11 -11.02 7.16
N ARG A 48 -6.54 -12.10 7.73
CA ARG A 48 -7.28 -13.34 8.05
C ARG A 48 -6.57 -14.11 9.16
N TRP A 49 -7.19 -14.25 10.33
CA TRP A 49 -6.74 -15.22 11.34
C TRP A 49 -7.81 -16.26 11.60
N HIS A 50 -7.39 -17.51 11.60
CA HIS A 50 -8.08 -18.59 12.27
C HIS A 50 -7.52 -18.76 13.69
N ASN A 51 -8.35 -19.22 14.63
CA ASN A 51 -7.96 -19.47 16.03
C ASN A 51 -6.90 -20.59 16.20
N SER A 52 -6.33 -21.14 15.12
CA SER A 52 -5.37 -22.25 15.14
C SER A 52 -3.90 -21.85 15.38
N HIS A 53 -3.61 -20.55 15.50
CA HIS A 53 -2.26 -19.99 15.32
C HIS A 53 -1.44 -19.82 16.60
N PHE A 54 -2.00 -20.15 17.78
CA PHE A 54 -1.36 -20.11 19.11
C PHE A 54 -0.13 -21.03 19.28
N ARG A 55 0.50 -21.48 18.20
CA ARG A 55 1.61 -22.43 18.17
C ARG A 55 2.72 -22.04 17.18
N ILE A 56 2.83 -20.78 16.79
CA ILE A 56 3.92 -20.34 15.90
C ILE A 56 5.29 -20.68 16.50
N ARG A 57 5.44 -20.55 17.82
CA ARG A 57 6.65 -20.97 18.54
C ARG A 57 6.96 -22.47 18.35
N ASP A 58 5.95 -23.32 18.15
CA ASP A 58 6.11 -24.77 17.96
C ASP A 58 6.53 -25.15 16.54
N ILE A 59 6.38 -24.25 15.58
CA ILE A 59 6.67 -24.52 14.16
C ILE A 59 7.87 -23.71 13.65
N LEU A 60 8.09 -22.51 14.17
CA LEU A 60 9.18 -21.63 13.79
C LEU A 60 10.17 -21.46 14.95
N ASN A 61 11.39 -21.02 14.62
CA ASN A 61 12.39 -20.60 15.59
C ASN A 61 12.67 -19.12 15.39
N VAL A 62 11.72 -18.29 15.79
CA VAL A 62 11.78 -16.84 15.57
C VAL A 62 12.67 -16.21 16.64
N THR A 63 13.67 -15.46 16.20
CA THR A 63 14.63 -14.78 17.09
C THR A 63 14.71 -13.28 16.82
N GLU A 64 14.06 -12.79 15.77
CA GLU A 64 14.07 -11.38 15.38
C GLU A 64 12.62 -10.96 15.11
N PHE A 65 12.22 -9.84 15.73
CA PHE A 65 10.92 -9.21 15.51
C PHE A 65 11.13 -7.76 15.06
N CYS A 66 10.44 -7.36 14.00
CA CYS A 66 10.60 -6.05 13.39
C CYS A 66 9.22 -5.56 12.91
N TYR A 67 8.77 -4.44 13.45
CA TYR A 67 7.43 -3.91 13.22
C TYR A 67 7.44 -2.39 13.05
N TYR A 68 6.90 -1.90 11.94
CA TYR A 68 6.81 -0.46 11.62
C TYR A 68 5.44 -0.06 11.06
N ALA A 69 4.45 -0.94 11.14
CA ALA A 69 3.13 -0.64 10.61
C ALA A 69 2.38 0.28 11.57
N PRO A 70 1.48 1.14 11.05
CA PRO A 70 0.82 2.19 11.83
C PRO A 70 -0.18 1.68 12.87
N TYR A 71 -0.54 0.39 12.82
CA TYR A 71 -1.54 -0.20 13.70
C TYR A 71 -0.91 -1.35 14.47
N LEU A 72 -0.59 -1.13 15.73
CA LEU A 72 -0.24 -2.19 16.65
C LEU A 72 -1.50 -2.63 17.41
N ASP A 73 -1.68 -3.93 17.61
CA ASP A 73 -2.77 -4.50 18.39
C ASP A 73 -2.25 -5.56 19.40
N HIS A 74 -3.13 -6.00 20.30
CA HIS A 74 -2.80 -7.04 21.29
C HIS A 74 -2.36 -8.36 20.66
N HIS A 75 -2.83 -8.70 19.46
CA HIS A 75 -2.48 -9.95 18.79
C HIS A 75 -1.02 -9.94 18.32
N ILE A 76 -0.57 -8.83 17.74
CA ILE A 76 0.83 -8.66 17.30
C ILE A 76 1.76 -8.69 18.51
N CYS A 77 1.37 -8.03 19.61
CA CYS A 77 2.11 -8.10 20.88
C CYS A 77 2.22 -9.55 21.37
N ALA A 78 1.10 -10.29 21.44
CA ALA A 78 1.09 -11.69 21.85
C ALA A 78 1.94 -12.60 20.96
N LEU A 79 1.93 -12.37 19.64
CA LEU A 79 2.78 -13.12 18.71
C LEU A 79 4.26 -12.96 19.01
N ALA A 80 4.69 -11.73 19.25
CA ALA A 80 6.07 -11.41 19.60
C ALA A 80 6.43 -11.99 20.98
N TYR A 81 5.52 -11.83 21.95
CA TYR A 81 5.67 -12.34 23.30
C TYR A 81 5.93 -13.84 23.32
N ASP A 82 5.25 -14.61 22.46
CA ASP A 82 5.41 -16.06 22.40
C ASP A 82 6.78 -16.52 21.85
N GLN A 83 7.61 -15.62 21.29
CA GLN A 83 8.90 -15.97 20.69
C GLN A 83 10.08 -15.73 21.65
N ASP A 84 11.15 -16.50 21.50
CA ASP A 84 12.41 -16.34 22.25
C ASP A 84 13.33 -15.35 21.50
N LEU A 85 12.99 -14.06 21.52
CA LEU A 85 13.62 -13.01 20.74
C LEU A 85 15.05 -12.67 21.23
N GLU A 86 15.96 -12.48 20.27
CA GLU A 86 17.30 -11.92 20.47
C GLU A 86 17.42 -10.49 19.89
N SER A 87 16.50 -10.09 19.00
CA SER A 87 16.42 -8.75 18.43
C SER A 87 14.97 -8.28 18.35
N LEU A 88 14.72 -7.05 18.80
CA LEU A 88 13.42 -6.39 18.73
C LEU A 88 13.59 -5.01 18.08
N GLU A 89 12.78 -4.72 17.07
CA GLU A 89 12.73 -3.42 16.41
C GLU A 89 11.29 -2.96 16.27
N LEU A 90 11.01 -1.78 16.82
CA LEU A 90 9.69 -1.17 16.87
C LEU A 90 9.78 0.25 16.30
N GLY A 91 8.84 0.61 15.42
CA GLY A 91 8.65 1.98 14.97
C GLY A 91 7.18 2.30 14.73
N ASN A 92 6.89 3.60 14.64
CA ASN A 92 5.54 4.14 14.55
C ASN A 92 4.66 3.69 15.74
N LEU A 93 5.07 4.10 16.95
CA LEU A 93 4.42 3.73 18.21
C LEU A 93 3.16 4.56 18.52
N ARG A 94 2.64 5.35 17.57
CA ARG A 94 1.44 6.19 17.77
C ARG A 94 0.24 5.38 18.27
N SER A 95 0.04 4.19 17.71
CA SER A 95 -1.06 3.29 18.12
C SER A 95 -0.86 2.67 19.50
N TRP A 96 0.31 2.79 20.13
CA TRP A 96 0.55 2.27 21.49
C TRP A 96 -0.39 2.94 22.50
N SER A 97 -0.62 4.24 22.34
CA SER A 97 -1.56 5.00 23.18
C SER A 97 -2.96 4.40 23.19
N ILE A 98 -3.40 3.79 22.08
CA ILE A 98 -4.70 3.13 21.97
C ILE A 98 -4.72 1.83 22.77
N ILE A 99 -3.66 1.02 22.67
CA ILE A 99 -3.52 -0.23 23.44
C ILE A 99 -3.50 0.07 24.94
N GLN A 100 -2.70 1.06 25.34
CA GLN A 100 -2.59 1.47 26.75
C GLN A 100 -3.94 1.94 27.29
N TRP A 101 -4.66 2.77 26.53
CA TRP A 101 -6.00 3.20 26.90
C TRP A 101 -7.01 2.04 27.01
N GLN A 102 -6.91 1.03 26.15
CA GLN A 102 -7.75 -0.18 26.23
C GLN A 102 -7.44 -1.01 27.48
N ASP A 103 -6.15 -1.21 27.79
CA ASP A 103 -5.72 -1.91 29.00
C ASP A 103 -6.19 -1.19 30.28
N ASP A 104 -6.12 0.15 30.30
CA ASP A 104 -6.57 0.97 31.43
C ASP A 104 -8.10 0.81 31.65
N LEU A 105 -8.89 0.85 30.58
CA LEU A 105 -10.34 0.61 30.63
C LEU A 105 -10.71 -0.80 31.10
N GLU A 106 -10.01 -1.82 30.63
CA GLU A 106 -10.24 -3.21 31.06
C GLU A 106 -9.94 -3.35 32.56
N THR A 107 -8.85 -2.75 33.03
CA THR A 107 -8.46 -2.76 34.44
C THR A 107 -9.46 -2.02 35.34
N GLU A 108 -9.97 -0.86 34.89
CA GLU A 108 -11.03 -0.12 35.60
C GLU A 108 -12.33 -0.91 35.67
N THR A 109 -12.68 -1.63 34.60
CA THR A 109 -13.88 -2.48 34.54
C THR A 109 -13.75 -3.69 35.47
N GLU A 110 -12.61 -4.38 35.47
CA GLU A 110 -12.33 -5.48 36.39
C GLU A 110 -12.28 -5.02 37.85
N ALA A 111 -11.73 -3.83 38.13
CA ALA A 111 -11.74 -3.22 39.45
C ALA A 111 -13.17 -2.88 39.90
N ALA A 112 -14.02 -2.36 39.01
CA ALA A 112 -15.42 -2.10 39.30
C ALA A 112 -16.21 -3.38 39.55
N GLU A 113 -16.02 -4.44 38.75
CA GLU A 113 -16.69 -5.74 38.94
C GLU A 113 -16.21 -6.48 40.21
N SER A 114 -14.93 -6.34 40.58
CA SER A 114 -14.40 -6.88 41.83
C SER A 114 -14.88 -6.09 43.05
N GLY A 115 -14.96 -4.76 42.93
CA GLY A 115 -15.54 -3.88 43.94
C GLY A 115 -17.04 -4.09 44.13
N GLU A 116 -17.80 -4.37 43.08
CA GLU A 116 -19.21 -4.78 43.18
C GLU A 116 -19.39 -6.17 43.80
N LYS A 117 -18.43 -7.09 43.64
CA LYS A 117 -18.44 -8.39 44.35
C LYS A 117 -18.11 -8.23 45.83
N GLU A 118 -17.14 -7.39 46.19
CA GLU A 118 -16.83 -7.08 47.60
C GLU A 118 -17.97 -6.29 48.25
N MET A 119 -18.59 -5.34 47.55
CA MET A 119 -19.80 -4.64 48.02
C MET A 119 -21.01 -5.58 48.14
N ASN A 120 -21.17 -6.59 47.27
CA ASN A 120 -22.25 -7.58 47.39
C ASN A 120 -21.99 -8.62 48.51
N GLU A 121 -20.73 -8.84 48.91
CA GLU A 121 -20.38 -9.64 50.10
C GLU A 121 -20.53 -8.82 51.39
N GLU A 122 -20.20 -7.53 51.40
CA GLU A 122 -20.41 -6.64 52.55
C GLU A 122 -21.89 -6.23 52.74
N SER A 123 -22.66 -6.10 51.67
CA SER A 123 -24.11 -5.80 51.74
C SER A 123 -25.01 -7.01 52.06
N GLN A 124 -24.43 -8.21 52.24
CA GLN A 124 -25.09 -9.32 52.94
C GLN A 124 -24.93 -9.28 54.47
N GLU A 125 -24.06 -8.44 55.04
CA GLU A 125 -23.93 -8.27 56.49
C GLU A 125 -24.54 -6.97 57.05
N GLU A 126 -24.82 -5.95 56.23
CA GLU A 126 -25.52 -4.74 56.68
C GLU A 126 -26.78 -4.45 55.87
N ASN A 127 -27.88 -5.12 56.27
CA ASN A 127 -29.21 -4.80 55.76
C ASN A 127 -30.16 -4.45 56.93
N GLN A 128 -30.03 -3.23 57.44
CA GLN A 128 -31.12 -2.51 58.12
C GLN A 128 -31.06 -1.01 57.80
N GLY A 129 -31.97 -0.55 56.93
CA GLY A 129 -32.64 0.73 57.15
C GLY A 129 -32.50 1.80 56.07
N THR A 130 -33.67 2.14 55.50
CA THR A 130 -34.12 3.47 55.05
C THR A 130 -33.69 4.02 53.67
N SER A 131 -34.62 3.80 52.73
CA SER A 131 -35.14 4.67 51.66
C SER A 131 -34.97 6.19 51.87
N GLN A 132 -34.54 6.93 50.82
CA GLN A 132 -35.39 7.88 50.09
C GLN A 132 -34.65 8.68 48.99
N ASN A 133 -35.32 8.72 47.83
CA ASN A 133 -35.49 9.79 46.84
C ASN A 133 -34.35 10.30 45.93
N GLU A 134 -34.62 10.06 44.64
CA GLU A 134 -34.13 10.69 43.42
C GLU A 134 -34.40 12.21 43.37
N GLU A 135 -33.48 12.97 42.77
CA GLU A 135 -33.85 14.19 42.04
C GLU A 135 -32.93 14.38 40.81
N LEU A 136 -33.57 14.33 39.64
CA LEU A 136 -33.03 14.58 38.31
C LEU A 136 -32.76 16.09 38.12
N VAL A 137 -31.58 16.45 37.61
CA VAL A 137 -31.30 17.78 37.06
C VAL A 137 -30.97 17.64 35.58
N GLN A 138 -31.90 18.09 34.75
CA GLN A 138 -31.69 18.40 33.34
C GLN A 138 -30.98 19.76 33.22
N VAL A 139 -29.96 19.86 32.38
CA VAL A 139 -29.43 21.15 31.92
C VAL A 139 -29.53 21.19 30.40
N GLU A 140 -30.26 22.20 29.94
CA GLU A 140 -30.52 22.60 28.56
C GLU A 140 -29.24 23.07 27.87
N GLY A 141 -29.19 22.85 26.55
CA GLY A 141 -28.12 23.29 25.69
C GLY A 141 -28.23 24.75 25.24
N ASP A 142 -27.19 25.22 24.57
CA ASP A 142 -27.24 26.37 23.67
C ASP A 142 -26.29 26.12 22.49
N PRO A 143 -26.75 26.23 21.22
CA PRO A 143 -25.91 26.07 20.03
C PRO A 143 -25.60 27.45 19.43
N HIS A 144 -24.34 27.77 19.14
CA HIS A 144 -23.96 28.71 18.08
C HIS A 144 -22.43 28.76 17.99
N GLN A 145 -21.87 28.37 16.85
CA GLN A 145 -20.84 29.18 16.18
C GLN A 145 -20.67 28.72 14.72
N GLU A 146 -20.87 29.70 13.84
CA GLU A 146 -20.80 29.63 12.40
C GLU A 146 -19.36 29.55 11.89
N GLU A 147 -19.23 28.85 10.78
CA GLU A 147 -18.07 28.63 9.95
C GLU A 147 -17.57 29.94 9.31
N THR A 148 -16.24 30.12 9.26
CA THR A 148 -15.60 30.96 8.25
C THR A 148 -14.37 30.23 7.73
N GLU A 149 -14.45 29.85 6.45
CA GLU A 149 -13.38 29.33 5.59
C GLU A 149 -12.54 30.50 5.08
N GLU A 150 -11.22 30.48 5.27
CA GLU A 150 -10.27 31.16 4.37
C GLU A 150 -9.02 30.30 4.20
N ASP A 151 -8.75 29.97 2.93
CA ASP A 151 -7.60 29.25 2.41
C ASP A 151 -6.32 30.10 2.47
N ASP A 152 -5.23 29.54 2.98
CA ASP A 152 -3.86 29.91 2.58
C ASP A 152 -2.91 28.74 2.90
N TYR A 153 -2.52 28.00 1.85
CA TYR A 153 -1.43 27.03 1.87
C TYR A 153 -0.17 27.72 1.35
N ASP A 154 0.81 27.95 2.22
CA ASP A 154 2.26 27.89 1.94
C ASP A 154 3.03 28.38 3.18
N ASP A 155 3.62 27.44 3.94
CA ASP A 155 4.94 27.54 4.60
C ASP A 155 5.12 26.36 5.60
N GLU A 156 5.91 25.36 5.21
CA GLU A 156 6.47 24.37 6.15
C GLU A 156 7.48 25.07 7.07
N VAL A 157 6.99 25.61 8.19
CA VAL A 157 7.83 26.10 9.29
C VAL A 157 8.13 24.92 10.22
N SER A 158 9.40 24.51 10.31
CA SER A 158 9.86 23.57 11.33
C SER A 158 9.63 24.16 12.72
N VAL A 159 8.70 23.57 13.48
CA VAL A 159 8.49 23.94 14.88
C VAL A 159 9.67 23.40 15.70
N THR A 160 10.45 24.29 16.31
CA THR A 160 11.57 23.91 17.18
C THR A 160 11.06 23.32 18.48
N ALA A 161 11.71 22.26 18.98
CA ALA A 161 11.37 21.54 20.21
C ALA A 161 11.19 22.45 21.46
N ASP A 162 11.88 23.60 21.51
CA ASP A 162 11.76 24.59 22.58
C ASP A 162 10.36 25.22 22.71
N TYR A 163 9.60 25.31 21.62
CA TYR A 163 8.23 25.85 21.62
C TYR A 163 7.23 24.86 22.25
N VAL A 164 7.51 23.57 22.15
CA VAL A 164 6.59 22.48 22.55
C VAL A 164 6.64 22.21 24.05
N PHE A 165 7.80 22.38 24.70
CA PHE A 165 7.95 22.14 26.15
C PHE A 165 7.21 23.16 27.05
N GLN A 166 6.80 24.32 26.51
CA GLN A 166 6.20 25.38 27.33
C GLN A 166 4.66 25.39 27.33
N ASN A 167 3.97 24.63 26.46
CA ASN A 167 2.53 24.81 26.23
C ASN A 167 1.73 23.49 26.01
N ALA A 168 1.65 22.60 27.01
CA ALA A 168 0.77 21.41 26.93
C ALA A 168 -0.71 21.75 27.25
N PRO A 169 -1.71 21.41 26.39
CA PRO A 169 -3.14 21.58 26.68
C PRO A 169 -3.87 20.30 27.11
N THR A 170 -5.03 20.47 27.76
CA THR A 170 -5.85 19.45 28.43
C THR A 170 -6.63 18.48 27.51
N PRO A 171 -6.99 17.28 28.02
CA PRO A 171 -7.52 16.19 27.22
C PRO A 171 -9.04 16.29 27.03
N ASN A 172 -9.48 16.93 25.94
CA ASN A 172 -10.79 16.66 25.31
C ASN A 172 -10.91 17.43 23.99
N GLN A 173 -10.55 16.80 22.86
CA GLN A 173 -11.08 17.08 21.51
C GLN A 173 -10.53 16.04 20.51
N GLN A 174 -11.44 15.46 19.71
CA GLN A 174 -11.22 14.33 18.79
C GLN A 174 -10.60 14.74 17.45
N LEU A 175 -9.58 13.96 17.05
CA LEU A 175 -9.15 13.54 15.70
C LEU A 175 -9.35 14.51 14.51
N VAL A 176 -8.43 15.47 14.41
CA VAL A 176 -7.83 15.93 13.15
C VAL A 176 -6.33 15.67 13.30
N TYR A 177 -5.61 15.29 12.22
CA TYR A 177 -4.17 14.94 12.25
C TYR A 177 -3.35 16.04 12.92
N ASP A 178 -3.09 15.85 14.21
CA ASP A 178 -2.31 16.77 15.02
C ASP A 178 -0.96 16.12 15.28
N GLU A 179 0.11 16.86 15.03
CA GLU A 179 1.50 16.51 15.35
C GLU A 179 1.74 16.53 16.87
N ARG A 180 0.76 16.09 17.67
CA ARG A 180 0.86 16.05 19.12
C ARG A 180 1.83 14.95 19.53
N LEU A 181 2.75 15.35 20.40
CA LEU A 181 3.57 14.42 21.16
C LEU A 181 2.67 13.46 21.95
N TYR A 182 3.03 12.18 21.99
CA TYR A 182 2.31 11.15 22.75
C TYR A 182 3.22 10.51 23.80
N VAL A 183 2.69 10.33 25.00
CA VAL A 183 3.41 9.71 26.11
C VAL A 183 3.38 8.19 25.93
N VAL A 184 4.52 7.53 26.13
CA VAL A 184 4.64 6.07 26.02
C VAL A 184 5.32 5.50 27.27
N ASP A 185 4.64 4.57 27.92
CA ASP A 185 5.25 3.68 28.90
C ASP A 185 6.02 2.57 28.17
N VAL A 186 7.33 2.80 28.01
CA VAL A 186 8.23 1.86 27.33
C VAL A 186 8.31 0.53 28.08
N ASP A 187 8.12 0.52 29.39
CA ASP A 187 8.20 -0.69 30.19
C ASP A 187 7.00 -1.59 30.01
N ALA A 188 5.80 -1.01 30.11
CA ALA A 188 4.56 -1.71 29.82
C ALA A 188 4.56 -2.25 28.38
N MET A 189 5.10 -1.45 27.44
CA MET A 189 5.30 -1.88 26.07
C MET A 189 6.19 -3.11 25.96
N LEU A 190 7.40 -3.06 26.50
CA LEU A 190 8.33 -4.19 26.43
C LEU A 190 7.78 -5.43 27.15
N ASP A 191 6.97 -5.28 28.20
CA ASP A 191 6.33 -6.39 28.89
C ASP A 191 5.29 -7.12 28.02
N LYS A 192 4.65 -6.42 27.09
CA LYS A 192 3.70 -7.00 26.13
C LYS A 192 4.41 -7.65 24.93
N PHE A 193 5.63 -7.27 24.59
CA PHE A 193 6.40 -7.86 23.48
C PHE A 193 7.39 -8.95 23.91
N LEU A 194 7.87 -8.92 25.16
CA LEU A 194 8.99 -9.75 25.59
C LEU A 194 8.60 -10.65 26.75
N ASN A 195 8.57 -11.96 26.48
CA ASN A 195 8.53 -12.95 27.55
C ASN A 195 9.81 -12.94 28.41
N PRO A 196 9.81 -13.59 29.58
CA PRO A 196 10.97 -13.61 30.47
C PRO A 196 12.26 -14.15 29.84
N THR A 197 12.16 -15.10 28.89
CA THR A 197 13.33 -15.65 28.20
C THR A 197 13.93 -14.63 27.24
N SER A 198 13.08 -13.91 26.49
CA SER A 198 13.48 -12.86 25.55
C SER A 198 14.16 -11.71 26.29
N LYS A 199 13.60 -11.23 27.41
CA LYS A 199 14.21 -10.19 28.25
C LYS A 199 15.66 -10.50 28.63
N GLN A 200 15.94 -11.76 28.98
CA GLN A 200 17.28 -12.20 29.37
C GLN A 200 18.25 -12.38 28.19
N LYS A 201 17.75 -12.64 26.98
CA LYS A 201 18.57 -12.98 25.80
C LYS A 201 18.66 -11.86 24.77
N LEU A 202 17.82 -10.84 24.85
CA LEU A 202 17.76 -9.76 23.88
C LEU A 202 19.13 -9.05 23.80
N LYS A 203 19.70 -9.01 22.61
CA LYS A 203 20.99 -8.37 22.32
C LYS A 203 20.84 -7.07 21.56
N SER A 204 19.74 -6.91 20.82
CA SER A 204 19.50 -5.72 20.00
C SER A 204 18.09 -5.19 20.23
N LEU A 205 18.00 -3.90 20.53
CA LEU A 205 16.74 -3.17 20.64
C LEU A 205 16.80 -1.93 19.75
N THR A 206 15.75 -1.69 19.00
CA THR A 206 15.54 -0.47 18.24
C THR A 206 14.15 0.07 18.52
N ILE A 207 14.08 1.32 18.96
CA ILE A 207 12.87 2.09 19.17
C ILE A 207 12.97 3.33 18.30
N ILE A 208 11.98 3.53 17.42
CA ILE A 208 11.85 4.73 16.58
C ILE A 208 10.70 5.55 17.15
N GLY A 209 11.04 6.53 17.98
CA GLY A 209 10.12 7.30 18.80
C GLY A 209 9.62 8.59 18.16
N ASP A 210 9.34 8.60 16.86
CA ASP A 210 8.84 9.79 16.17
C ASP A 210 7.61 10.38 16.90
N ASN A 211 7.76 11.61 17.42
CA ASN A 211 6.81 12.33 18.26
C ASN A 211 6.46 11.65 19.61
N MET A 212 7.35 10.82 20.15
CA MET A 212 7.16 10.07 21.40
C MET A 212 7.85 10.75 22.59
N ILE A 213 7.16 10.80 23.74
CA ILE A 213 7.72 11.17 25.04
C ILE A 213 7.73 9.92 25.94
N PRO A 214 8.90 9.35 26.26
CA PRO A 214 8.98 8.27 27.25
C PRO A 214 8.57 8.73 28.66
N CYS A 215 8.01 7.82 29.46
CA CYS A 215 7.86 8.05 30.91
C CYS A 215 9.22 8.21 31.61
N ALA A 216 9.26 8.94 32.73
CA ALA A 216 10.48 9.15 33.50
C ALA A 216 11.09 7.82 34.01
N GLY A 217 12.42 7.72 34.03
CA GLY A 217 13.15 6.55 34.53
C GLY A 217 13.16 5.32 33.61
N TRP A 218 12.61 5.45 32.39
CA TRP A 218 12.50 4.32 31.46
C TRP A 218 13.84 3.70 31.05
N ILE A 219 14.93 4.49 31.02
CA ILE A 219 16.27 3.98 30.68
C ILE A 219 16.82 3.04 31.76
N GLU A 220 16.64 3.37 33.04
CA GLU A 220 17.06 2.51 34.15
C GLU A 220 16.30 1.19 34.11
N SER A 221 14.97 1.27 34.00
CA SER A 221 14.10 0.10 33.90
C SER A 221 14.42 -0.76 32.67
N LEU A 222 14.73 -0.12 31.54
CA LEU A 222 15.20 -0.81 30.34
C LEU A 222 16.47 -1.62 30.61
N ALA A 223 17.43 -1.04 31.33
CA ALA A 223 18.69 -1.71 31.65
C ALA A 223 18.48 -2.90 32.59
N GLU A 224 17.59 -2.77 33.58
CA GLU A 224 17.22 -3.85 34.49
C GLU A 224 16.53 -5.01 33.75
N LYS A 225 15.61 -4.68 32.84
CA LYS A 225 14.84 -5.68 32.07
C LYS A 225 15.71 -6.38 31.02
N LEU A 226 16.69 -5.71 30.43
CA LEU A 226 17.47 -6.20 29.28
C LEU A 226 18.98 -6.29 29.57
N PRO A 227 19.42 -7.14 30.51
CA PRO A 227 20.82 -7.18 30.99
C PRO A 227 21.85 -7.69 29.96
N SER A 228 21.38 -8.23 28.83
CA SER A 228 22.22 -8.79 27.75
C SER A 228 22.36 -7.87 26.54
N LEU A 229 21.86 -6.64 26.61
CA LEU A 229 21.82 -5.74 25.47
C LEU A 229 23.23 -5.32 25.02
N GLU A 230 23.50 -5.47 23.72
CA GLU A 230 24.77 -5.09 23.08
C GLU A 230 24.58 -4.00 22.00
N SER A 231 23.35 -3.79 21.53
CA SER A 231 22.99 -2.80 20.51
C SER A 231 21.70 -2.10 20.90
N LEU A 232 21.75 -0.77 20.98
CA LEU A 232 20.62 0.07 21.33
C LEU A 232 20.50 1.19 20.30
N SER A 233 19.30 1.33 19.75
CA SER A 233 18.94 2.44 18.88
C SER A 233 17.64 3.06 19.38
N ILE A 234 17.66 4.36 19.66
CA ILE A 234 16.55 5.13 20.22
C ILE A 234 16.41 6.41 19.40
N LYS A 235 16.15 6.22 18.12
CA LYS A 235 16.13 7.31 17.13
C LYS A 235 14.88 8.14 17.31
N TYR A 236 15.01 9.44 17.01
CA TYR A 236 13.90 10.39 17.06
C TYR A 236 13.18 10.41 18.42
N THR A 237 13.86 9.97 19.49
CA THR A 237 13.32 9.90 20.85
C THR A 237 13.99 10.96 21.69
N ALA A 238 13.23 11.93 22.22
CA ALA A 238 13.80 12.96 23.07
C ALA A 238 14.36 12.34 24.36
N LEU A 239 15.66 12.54 24.61
CA LEU A 239 16.31 12.17 25.86
C LEU A 239 16.53 13.41 26.71
N THR A 240 16.19 13.31 27.98
CA THR A 240 16.68 14.27 28.98
C THR A 240 18.17 14.02 29.27
N GLU A 241 18.82 14.99 29.93
CA GLU A 241 20.21 14.80 30.38
C GLU A 241 20.32 13.62 31.37
N GLU A 242 19.32 13.43 32.23
CA GLU A 242 19.21 12.30 33.17
C GLU A 242 19.13 10.96 32.42
N ASP A 243 18.22 10.84 31.44
CA ASP A 243 18.10 9.64 30.61
C ASP A 243 19.42 9.27 29.93
N PHE A 244 20.14 10.26 29.41
CA PHE A 244 21.43 10.02 28.75
C PHE A 244 22.53 9.61 29.75
N GLN A 245 22.55 10.18 30.96
CA GLN A 245 23.46 9.74 32.02
C GLN A 245 23.16 8.30 32.43
N ASP A 246 21.89 7.94 32.61
CA ASP A 246 21.47 6.60 32.99
C ASP A 246 21.81 5.59 31.89
N LEU A 247 21.68 5.98 30.63
CA LEU A 247 22.10 5.16 29.50
C LEU A 247 23.60 4.86 29.60
N CYS A 248 24.40 5.88 29.84
CA CYS A 248 25.85 5.74 29.97
C CYS A 248 26.26 4.92 31.22
N ASN A 249 25.50 5.02 32.31
CA ASN A 249 25.78 4.32 33.56
C ASN A 249 25.42 2.84 33.51
N ASN A 250 24.31 2.50 32.87
CA ASN A 250 23.72 1.17 33.00
C ASN A 250 24.07 0.21 31.84
N PHE A 251 24.48 0.72 30.67
CA PHE A 251 24.74 -0.10 29.47
C PHE A 251 26.23 -0.31 29.15
N GLU A 252 27.07 -0.63 30.13
CA GLU A 252 28.53 -0.80 29.93
C GLU A 252 28.93 -1.84 28.85
N ARG A 253 28.03 -2.80 28.55
CA ARG A 253 28.24 -3.87 27.54
C ARG A 253 27.94 -3.43 26.10
N LEU A 254 27.40 -2.23 25.92
CA LEU A 254 26.95 -1.75 24.63
C LEU A 254 28.12 -1.64 23.64
N LYS A 255 27.91 -2.20 22.44
CA LYS A 255 28.84 -2.17 21.31
C LYS A 255 28.36 -1.24 20.20
N ARG A 256 27.05 -0.98 20.13
CA ARG A 256 26.43 -0.09 19.15
C ARG A 256 25.41 0.81 19.82
N LEU A 257 25.55 2.12 19.59
CA LEU A 257 24.60 3.13 20.05
C LEU A 257 24.19 4.00 18.87
N ASP A 258 22.89 4.22 18.72
CA ASP A 258 22.34 5.16 17.75
C ASP A 258 21.29 6.03 18.44
N ILE A 259 21.65 7.30 18.65
CA ILE A 259 20.84 8.34 19.28
C ILE A 259 20.56 9.47 18.28
N THR A 260 20.41 9.12 17.00
CA THR A 260 20.08 10.10 15.96
C THR A 260 18.82 10.87 16.34
N TYR A 261 18.89 12.20 16.30
CA TYR A 261 17.75 13.08 16.61
C TYR A 261 17.17 12.85 18.02
N ALA A 262 18.03 12.65 19.02
CA ALA A 262 17.59 12.34 20.39
C ALA A 262 17.57 13.56 21.35
N CYS A 263 17.69 14.79 20.84
CA CYS A 263 17.74 16.03 21.65
C CYS A 263 18.81 16.05 22.76
N VAL A 264 19.92 15.33 22.57
CA VAL A 264 21.06 15.34 23.51
C VAL A 264 21.97 16.53 23.21
N TYR A 265 22.19 17.37 24.23
CA TYR A 265 23.00 18.59 24.14
C TYR A 265 24.45 18.43 24.65
N SER A 266 24.76 17.32 25.33
CA SER A 266 26.11 17.02 25.81
C SER A 266 26.35 15.50 25.86
N LEU A 267 27.53 15.06 25.43
CA LEU A 267 27.99 13.67 25.48
C LEU A 267 28.72 13.33 26.79
N LYS A 268 28.64 14.19 27.81
CA LYS A 268 29.23 13.91 29.12
C LYS A 268 28.77 12.55 29.65
N GLY A 269 29.69 11.73 30.14
CA GLY A 269 29.41 10.38 30.61
C GLY A 269 29.54 9.27 29.56
N ILE A 270 29.57 9.60 28.25
CA ILE A 270 29.69 8.59 27.17
C ILE A 270 30.95 7.72 27.33
N SER A 271 32.00 8.27 27.95
CA SER A 271 33.27 7.60 28.27
C SER A 271 33.12 6.31 29.09
N LYS A 272 31.97 6.11 29.77
CA LYS A 272 31.63 4.88 30.49
C LYS A 272 31.34 3.69 29.56
N LEU A 273 30.90 3.95 28.32
CA LEU A 273 30.59 2.93 27.31
C LEU A 273 31.86 2.41 26.59
N LYS A 274 32.82 1.87 27.35
CA LYS A 274 34.17 1.50 26.87
C LYS A 274 34.20 0.44 25.77
N ASN A 275 33.13 -0.33 25.63
CA ASN A 275 32.99 -1.40 24.63
C ASN A 275 32.38 -0.92 23.31
N LEU A 276 32.06 0.37 23.19
CA LEU A 276 31.39 0.91 22.02
C LEU A 276 32.29 0.85 20.78
N LEU A 277 31.77 0.24 19.71
CA LEU A 277 32.44 0.08 18.41
C LEU A 277 31.78 0.92 17.32
N TYR A 278 30.49 1.22 17.48
CA TYR A 278 29.68 2.02 16.57
C TYR A 278 28.90 3.06 17.36
N LEU A 279 28.98 4.32 16.92
CA LEU A 279 28.21 5.42 17.46
C LEU A 279 27.63 6.26 16.32
N ASN A 280 26.34 6.53 16.41
CA ASN A 280 25.66 7.49 15.55
C ASN A 280 25.02 8.59 16.41
N ILE A 281 25.54 9.80 16.24
CA ILE A 281 25.12 11.04 16.92
C ILE A 281 24.69 12.09 15.90
N SER A 282 24.24 11.64 14.73
CA SER A 282 23.77 12.54 13.68
C SER A 282 22.58 13.35 14.18
N LYS A 283 22.48 14.61 13.73
CA LYS A 283 21.35 15.51 14.06
C LYS A 283 21.20 15.76 15.58
N LEU A 284 22.30 15.78 16.33
CA LEU A 284 22.33 16.28 17.70
C LEU A 284 22.79 17.75 17.74
N THR A 285 22.28 18.50 18.71
CA THR A 285 22.63 19.92 18.92
C THR A 285 23.78 20.01 19.93
N LEU A 286 25.02 19.85 19.46
CA LEU A 286 26.23 19.89 20.30
C LEU A 286 27.01 21.16 19.96
N ASP A 287 26.74 22.22 20.72
CA ASP A 287 27.14 23.59 20.37
C ASP A 287 28.62 23.90 20.62
N SER A 288 29.27 23.17 21.53
CA SER A 288 30.66 23.39 21.89
C SER A 288 31.54 22.14 21.72
N LYS A 289 32.87 22.35 21.70
CA LYS A 289 33.83 21.25 21.72
C LYS A 289 33.82 20.51 23.07
N GLU A 290 33.45 21.19 24.16
CA GLU A 290 33.34 20.61 25.50
C GLU A 290 32.21 19.56 25.54
N ASP A 291 31.11 19.81 24.83
CA ASP A 291 29.96 18.90 24.76
C ASP A 291 30.29 17.55 24.12
N ILE A 292 31.35 17.47 23.33
CA ILE A 292 31.75 16.24 22.64
C ILE A 292 33.10 15.69 23.12
N GLU A 293 33.79 16.39 24.01
CA GLU A 293 35.19 16.09 24.32
C GLU A 293 35.38 14.67 24.88
N GLU A 294 34.41 14.16 25.66
CA GLU A 294 34.42 12.81 26.21
C GLU A 294 34.28 11.70 25.16
N LEU A 295 33.82 12.01 23.94
CA LEU A 295 33.77 11.07 22.82
C LEU A 295 35.13 10.42 22.58
N PHE A 296 36.20 11.20 22.75
CA PHE A 296 37.58 10.76 22.49
C PHE A 296 38.11 9.77 23.53
N GLU A 297 37.38 9.54 24.63
CA GLU A 297 37.70 8.49 25.59
C GLU A 297 37.25 7.09 25.11
N LEU A 298 36.44 7.01 24.05
CA LEU A 298 36.00 5.76 23.41
C LEU A 298 37.10 5.16 22.53
N GLN A 299 38.17 4.66 23.16
CA GLN A 299 39.37 4.17 22.46
C GLN A 299 39.11 3.02 21.47
N ASN A 300 38.02 2.28 21.63
CA ASN A 300 37.66 1.15 20.76
C ASN A 300 36.72 1.53 19.61
N LEU A 301 36.29 2.79 19.51
CA LEU A 301 35.31 3.22 18.52
C LEU A 301 35.88 3.09 17.10
N ARG A 302 35.15 2.38 16.23
CA ARG A 302 35.57 2.11 14.84
C ARG A 302 34.70 2.81 13.80
N HIS A 303 33.44 3.04 14.14
CA HIS A 303 32.46 3.68 13.26
C HIS A 303 31.82 4.85 14.00
N LEU A 304 31.95 6.04 13.42
CA LEU A 304 31.34 7.26 13.92
C LEU A 304 30.52 7.91 12.80
N VAL A 305 29.29 8.28 13.12
CA VAL A 305 28.40 9.02 12.21
C VAL A 305 28.01 10.33 12.91
N ILE A 306 28.38 11.44 12.28
CA ILE A 306 28.15 12.83 12.71
C ILE A 306 27.51 13.64 11.57
N ALA A 307 26.63 13.01 10.81
CA ALA A 307 25.96 13.64 9.67
C ALA A 307 24.87 14.62 10.13
N ASP A 308 24.52 15.56 9.26
CA ASP A 308 23.50 16.58 9.50
C ASP A 308 22.34 16.50 8.49
N ASP A 309 21.34 17.39 8.61
CA ASP A 309 20.22 17.56 7.68
C ASP A 309 20.51 18.61 6.59
N ASP A 310 21.22 19.69 6.92
CA ASP A 310 21.59 20.77 6.01
C ASP A 310 23.02 21.27 6.32
N MET A 311 23.77 21.64 5.28
CA MET A 311 25.07 22.31 5.40
C MET A 311 25.00 23.60 6.21
N ARG A 312 23.83 24.22 6.35
CA ARG A 312 23.67 25.50 7.03
C ARG A 312 23.70 25.42 8.56
N THR A 313 23.46 24.26 9.15
CA THR A 313 23.23 24.10 10.60
C THR A 313 24.37 23.41 11.35
N GLY A 314 25.23 22.66 10.68
CA GLY A 314 26.14 21.73 11.35
C GLY A 314 27.48 22.27 11.81
N SER A 315 27.62 22.59 13.10
CA SER A 315 28.90 22.83 13.80
C SER A 315 29.57 21.54 14.29
N LEU A 316 28.92 20.38 14.20
CA LEU A 316 29.37 19.14 14.85
C LEU A 316 30.76 18.67 14.38
N ILE A 317 31.02 18.69 13.07
CA ILE A 317 32.35 18.35 12.53
C ILE A 317 33.41 19.37 12.95
N GLU A 318 33.04 20.65 13.08
CA GLU A 318 33.95 21.70 13.49
C GLU A 318 34.34 21.53 14.95
N ASN A 319 33.35 21.30 15.82
CA ASN A 319 33.54 20.99 17.22
C ASN A 319 34.41 19.73 17.37
N TYR A 320 34.10 18.66 16.62
CA TYR A 320 34.86 17.40 16.62
C TYR A 320 36.35 17.63 16.34
N LEU A 321 36.63 18.43 15.32
CA LEU A 321 38.00 18.77 14.96
C LEU A 321 38.64 19.77 15.93
N ALA A 322 37.88 20.64 16.58
CA ALA A 322 38.37 21.64 17.53
C ALA A 322 38.85 21.04 18.86
N CYS A 323 38.47 19.79 19.19
CA CYS A 323 38.98 19.10 20.37
C CYS A 323 40.48 18.80 20.32
N ASP A 324 41.10 18.79 19.11
CA ASP A 324 42.51 18.42 18.91
C ASP A 324 42.88 17.04 19.49
N LYS A 325 41.89 16.13 19.57
CA LYS A 325 42.02 14.75 20.02
C LYS A 325 41.78 13.78 18.86
N THR A 326 42.08 12.51 19.07
CA THR A 326 42.02 11.47 18.03
C THR A 326 41.33 10.21 18.54
N LEU A 327 40.54 9.57 17.69
CA LEU A 327 40.01 8.23 17.93
C LEU A 327 40.92 7.20 17.26
N PRO A 328 41.77 6.48 18.03
CA PRO A 328 42.88 5.72 17.45
C PRO A 328 42.44 4.48 16.64
N GLU A 329 41.27 3.92 16.94
CA GLU A 329 40.70 2.75 16.23
C GLU A 329 39.67 3.13 15.15
N LEU A 330 39.45 4.42 14.89
CA LEU A 330 38.43 4.88 13.94
C LEU A 330 38.77 4.46 12.51
N ARG A 331 37.82 3.79 11.85
CA ARG A 331 37.93 3.27 10.47
C ARG A 331 36.89 3.86 9.52
N TYR A 332 35.74 4.25 10.05
CA TYR A 332 34.65 4.84 9.29
C TYR A 332 34.19 6.11 9.99
N LEU A 333 34.18 7.22 9.25
CA LEU A 333 33.61 8.49 9.69
C LEU A 333 32.61 8.94 8.62
N ASP A 334 31.37 9.21 9.01
CA ASP A 334 30.40 9.86 8.13
C ASP A 334 30.13 11.26 8.64
N CYS A 335 30.47 12.26 7.84
CA CYS A 335 30.20 13.67 8.11
C CYS A 335 29.44 14.30 6.93
N SER A 336 28.58 13.50 6.28
CA SER A 336 27.69 13.98 5.22
C SER A 336 26.83 15.15 5.72
N PHE A 337 26.57 16.10 4.83
CA PHE A 337 25.80 17.33 5.05
C PHE A 337 26.39 18.30 6.09
N THR A 338 27.68 18.17 6.41
CA THR A 338 28.40 19.12 7.27
C THR A 338 29.25 20.10 6.45
N GLN A 339 29.77 21.15 7.09
CA GLN A 339 30.69 22.12 6.46
C GLN A 339 32.15 21.62 6.42
N LEU A 340 32.38 20.37 6.00
CA LEU A 340 33.74 19.84 5.90
C LEU A 340 34.53 20.51 4.76
N THR A 341 35.66 21.13 5.11
CA THR A 341 36.59 21.82 4.19
C THR A 341 37.84 20.99 3.86
N ASP A 342 38.57 21.36 2.80
CA ASP A 342 39.85 20.73 2.42
C ASP A 342 40.88 20.70 3.57
N LYS A 343 40.98 21.79 4.34
CA LYS A 343 41.92 21.88 5.47
C LYS A 343 41.54 20.93 6.60
N GLN A 344 40.24 20.79 6.85
CA GLN A 344 39.72 19.85 7.84
C GLN A 344 39.89 18.40 7.39
N LEU A 345 39.72 18.12 6.08
CA LEU A 345 40.05 16.82 5.49
C LEU A 345 41.53 16.47 5.69
N GLU A 346 42.43 17.41 5.45
CA GLU A 346 43.87 17.22 5.69
C GLU A 346 44.14 16.94 7.18
N LYS A 347 43.47 17.66 8.09
CA LYS A 347 43.56 17.41 9.54
C LYS A 347 43.09 16.01 9.90
N LEU A 348 41.94 15.55 9.39
CA LEU A 348 41.44 14.19 9.60
C LEU A 348 42.44 13.16 9.12
N TYR A 349 43.02 13.39 7.94
CA TYR A 349 44.01 12.51 7.34
C TYR A 349 45.25 12.33 8.23
N ASN A 350 45.76 13.44 8.77
CA ASN A 350 46.96 13.48 9.59
C ASN A 350 46.75 12.95 11.02
N THR A 351 45.54 13.08 11.55
CA THR A 351 45.22 12.71 12.93
C THR A 351 44.66 11.29 13.07
N HIS A 352 43.93 10.79 12.08
CA HIS A 352 43.24 9.50 12.15
C HIS A 352 43.94 8.46 11.26
N GLY A 353 45.01 7.86 11.78
CA GLY A 353 45.87 6.90 11.08
C GLY A 353 45.20 5.61 10.54
N LYS A 354 44.04 5.23 11.08
CA LYS A 354 43.30 3.99 10.71
C LYS A 354 42.01 4.21 9.92
N LEU A 355 41.61 5.46 9.68
CA LEU A 355 40.44 5.82 8.86
C LEU A 355 40.53 5.23 7.43
N GLU A 356 39.59 4.37 7.07
CA GLU A 356 39.54 3.67 5.78
C GLU A 356 38.49 4.31 4.85
N VAL A 357 37.40 4.82 5.42
CA VAL A 357 36.24 5.35 4.68
C VAL A 357 35.75 6.66 5.31
N LEU A 358 35.46 7.65 4.47
CA LEU A 358 34.91 8.94 4.86
C LEU A 358 33.66 9.28 4.05
N GLY A 359 32.53 9.50 4.73
CA GLY A 359 31.27 9.99 4.14
C GLY A 359 31.29 11.50 3.98
N VAL A 360 31.15 11.99 2.75
CA VAL A 360 31.26 13.42 2.40
C VAL A 360 30.10 13.91 1.50
N ILE A 361 28.99 13.18 1.47
CA ILE A 361 27.83 13.54 0.66
C ILE A 361 27.27 14.88 1.15
N GLY A 362 26.93 15.79 0.25
CA GLY A 362 26.39 17.10 0.61
C GLY A 362 27.39 17.99 1.35
N THR A 363 28.69 17.78 1.17
CA THR A 363 29.75 18.68 1.69
C THR A 363 30.42 19.42 0.51
N GLN A 364 31.31 20.38 0.80
CA GLN A 364 32.11 21.05 -0.24
C GLN A 364 33.08 20.10 -0.97
N LEU A 365 33.31 18.91 -0.42
CA LEU A 365 34.16 17.87 -0.99
C LEU A 365 33.41 16.93 -1.93
N GLU A 366 32.14 17.19 -2.20
CA GLU A 366 31.35 16.42 -3.16
C GLU A 366 31.96 16.53 -4.57
N GLY A 367 32.46 15.40 -5.10
CA GLY A 367 33.19 15.37 -6.37
C GLY A 367 34.71 15.47 -6.26
N TYR A 368 35.25 15.59 -5.05
CA TYR A 368 36.68 15.49 -4.83
C TYR A 368 37.20 14.08 -5.14
N LEU A 369 38.20 13.98 -6.03
CA LEU A 369 38.76 12.70 -6.50
C LEU A 369 39.73 12.02 -5.50
N GLY A 370 39.88 12.61 -4.31
CA GLY A 370 40.83 12.18 -3.30
C GLY A 370 42.26 12.64 -3.62
N THR A 371 43.04 12.95 -2.59
CA THR A 371 44.49 13.10 -2.70
C THR A 371 45.14 11.84 -2.16
N GLN A 372 46.02 11.21 -2.94
CA GLN A 372 46.95 10.25 -2.37
C GLN A 372 47.98 11.04 -1.57
N ASN A 373 47.89 10.98 -0.25
CA ASN A 373 48.90 11.58 0.62
C ASN A 373 49.62 10.44 1.35
N ASN A 374 50.94 10.31 1.20
CA ASN A 374 51.72 9.24 1.85
C ASN A 374 51.33 7.78 1.51
N GLY A 375 50.74 7.52 0.35
CA GLY A 375 50.48 6.14 -0.15
C GLY A 375 49.34 5.38 0.52
N ARG A 376 48.55 6.04 1.38
CA ARG A 376 47.34 5.48 1.98
C ARG A 376 46.10 5.93 1.20
N LEU A 377 45.22 4.97 0.90
CA LEU A 377 43.99 5.22 0.14
C LEU A 377 42.82 5.39 1.11
N LEU A 378 42.34 6.62 1.27
CA LEU A 378 41.09 6.91 1.96
C LEU A 378 39.94 6.84 0.95
N LYS A 379 38.96 5.97 1.17
CA LYS A 379 37.77 5.90 0.30
C LYS A 379 36.79 7.01 0.67
N LEU A 380 36.52 7.92 -0.26
CA LEU A 380 35.48 8.95 -0.09
C LEU A 380 34.15 8.43 -0.63
N LEU A 381 33.12 8.47 0.20
CA LEU A 381 31.74 8.23 -0.22
C LEU A 381 31.12 9.58 -0.63
N SER A 382 30.90 9.74 -1.93
CA SER A 382 30.39 10.98 -2.53
C SER A 382 29.44 10.69 -3.69
N ILE A 383 28.79 11.73 -4.20
CA ILE A 383 27.85 11.65 -5.34
C ILE A 383 28.25 12.55 -6.51
N GLY A 384 29.49 13.05 -6.54
CA GLY A 384 29.92 14.03 -7.56
C GLY A 384 30.12 13.46 -8.98
N SER A 385 29.95 12.15 -9.17
CA SER A 385 29.89 11.52 -10.50
C SER A 385 29.00 10.27 -10.43
N LEU A 386 28.50 9.78 -11.57
CA LEU A 386 27.74 8.52 -11.59
C LEU A 386 28.53 7.37 -10.96
N ALA A 387 29.83 7.26 -11.25
CA ALA A 387 30.68 6.21 -10.69
C ALA A 387 30.75 6.30 -9.16
N HIS A 388 30.93 7.51 -8.60
CA HIS A 388 30.96 7.72 -7.16
C HIS A 388 29.60 7.43 -6.52
N SER A 389 28.49 7.88 -7.12
CA SER A 389 27.15 7.59 -6.60
C SER A 389 26.86 6.08 -6.56
N LEU A 390 27.31 5.34 -7.59
CA LEU A 390 27.20 3.88 -7.62
C LEU A 390 28.11 3.18 -6.59
N ASP A 391 29.37 3.61 -6.47
CA ASP A 391 30.33 3.08 -5.48
C ASP A 391 29.84 3.30 -4.04
N THR A 392 29.18 4.45 -3.81
CA THR A 392 28.65 4.85 -2.52
C THR A 392 27.36 4.09 -2.20
N LEU A 393 26.42 3.99 -3.14
CA LEU A 393 25.21 3.17 -2.95
C LEU A 393 25.56 1.69 -2.71
N GLU A 394 26.53 1.15 -3.47
CA GLU A 394 27.02 -0.22 -3.29
C GLU A 394 27.64 -0.43 -1.90
N PHE A 395 28.37 0.57 -1.38
CA PHE A 395 28.88 0.53 -0.02
C PHE A 395 27.74 0.39 1.00
N TYR A 396 26.74 1.26 0.97
CA TYR A 396 25.61 1.20 1.91
C TYR A 396 24.77 -0.08 1.78
N ILE A 397 24.60 -0.60 0.57
CA ILE A 397 23.97 -1.92 0.34
C ILE A 397 24.79 -3.03 1.02
N SER A 398 26.11 -3.02 0.85
CA SER A 398 27.01 -4.06 1.37
C SER A 398 27.14 -4.04 2.89
N THR A 399 26.99 -2.86 3.51
CA THR A 399 27.05 -2.67 4.97
C THR A 399 25.68 -2.76 5.64
N LYS A 400 24.61 -3.03 4.87
CA LYS A 400 23.21 -3.11 5.33
C LYS A 400 22.69 -1.80 5.95
N GLN A 401 23.13 -0.66 5.44
CA GLN A 401 22.72 0.68 5.87
C GLN A 401 21.80 1.32 4.81
N GLN A 402 20.76 0.58 4.42
CA GLN A 402 19.96 0.87 3.22
C GLN A 402 18.90 1.96 3.43
N ASP A 403 18.57 2.33 4.67
CA ASP A 403 17.53 3.32 4.97
C ASP A 403 18.11 4.65 5.48
N THR A 404 19.25 5.06 4.91
CA THR A 404 19.91 6.34 5.24
C THR A 404 19.54 7.43 4.25
N ASP A 405 19.54 8.69 4.71
CA ASP A 405 19.40 9.88 3.83
C ASP A 405 20.52 9.94 2.77
N ALA A 406 21.68 9.38 3.09
CA ALA A 406 22.77 9.18 2.15
C ALA A 406 22.37 8.31 0.95
N CYS A 407 21.65 7.20 1.16
CA CYS A 407 21.15 6.37 0.06
C CYS A 407 20.16 7.13 -0.83
N LYS A 408 19.26 7.91 -0.23
CA LYS A 408 18.33 8.79 -0.96
C LYS A 408 19.09 9.74 -1.89
N ARG A 409 20.12 10.43 -1.39
CA ARG A 409 20.95 11.32 -2.20
C ARG A 409 21.76 10.57 -3.27
N CYS A 410 22.25 9.37 -3.00
CA CYS A 410 22.92 8.56 -4.02
C CYS A 410 21.98 8.26 -5.20
N ILE A 411 20.73 7.88 -4.93
CA ILE A 411 19.76 7.55 -5.97
C ILE A 411 19.37 8.80 -6.76
N LEU A 412 19.14 9.93 -6.08
CA LEU A 412 18.89 11.22 -6.75
C LEU A 412 20.07 11.65 -7.62
N GLY A 413 21.31 11.45 -7.15
CA GLY A 413 22.51 11.69 -7.94
C GLY A 413 22.57 10.79 -9.17
N ILE A 414 22.34 9.48 -9.01
CA ILE A 414 22.28 8.52 -10.14
C ILE A 414 21.21 8.97 -11.14
N ASP A 415 20.00 9.29 -10.67
CA ASP A 415 18.90 9.75 -11.51
C ASP A 415 19.27 11.01 -12.30
N TRP A 416 19.86 12.01 -11.64
CA TRP A 416 20.33 13.23 -12.29
C TRP A 416 21.35 12.94 -13.40
N PHE A 417 22.33 12.08 -13.16
CA PHE A 417 23.31 11.71 -14.19
C PHE A 417 22.69 10.92 -15.35
N LEU A 418 21.71 10.06 -15.06
CA LEU A 418 21.00 9.28 -16.07
C LEU A 418 20.04 10.14 -16.91
N LEU A 419 19.50 11.22 -16.36
CA LEU A 419 18.62 12.13 -17.10
C LEU A 419 19.41 13.11 -17.98
N ASN A 420 20.53 13.63 -17.48
CA ASN A 420 21.24 14.73 -18.12
C ASN A 420 22.44 14.29 -18.98
N CYS A 421 23.04 13.13 -18.69
CA CYS A 421 24.31 12.70 -19.29
C CYS A 421 24.27 11.23 -19.76
N PHE A 422 23.09 10.66 -20.04
CA PHE A 422 22.94 9.23 -20.34
C PHE A 422 23.85 8.71 -21.47
N ASP A 423 23.97 9.49 -22.54
CA ASP A 423 24.73 9.11 -23.73
C ASP A 423 26.24 9.24 -23.56
N GLU A 424 26.70 9.92 -22.50
CA GLU A 424 28.12 10.06 -22.17
C GLU A 424 28.67 8.83 -21.45
N TYR A 425 27.80 8.00 -20.86
CA TYR A 425 28.21 6.84 -20.07
C TYR A 425 28.30 5.55 -20.89
N PRO A 426 29.36 4.74 -20.67
CA PRO A 426 29.48 3.45 -21.34
C PRO A 426 28.44 2.47 -20.81
N GLN A 427 28.02 1.54 -21.66
CA GLN A 427 26.97 0.57 -21.34
C GLN A 427 27.24 -0.24 -20.06
N LYS A 428 28.51 -0.47 -19.70
CA LYS A 428 28.90 -1.14 -18.46
C LYS A 428 28.40 -0.41 -17.19
N ASP A 429 28.36 0.92 -17.22
CA ASP A 429 28.02 1.75 -16.06
C ASP A 429 26.49 1.86 -15.94
N ILE A 430 25.78 1.95 -17.07
CA ILE A 430 24.31 1.84 -17.11
C ILE A 430 23.85 0.49 -16.56
N LYS A 431 24.49 -0.61 -16.96
CA LYS A 431 24.20 -1.96 -16.44
C LYS A 431 24.56 -2.10 -14.97
N ARG A 432 25.56 -1.36 -14.49
CA ARG A 432 25.90 -1.32 -13.07
C ARG A 432 24.83 -0.58 -12.28
N ALA A 433 24.36 0.57 -12.77
CA ALA A 433 23.25 1.31 -12.18
C ALA A 433 21.98 0.47 -12.07
N GLN A 434 21.55 -0.15 -13.18
CA GLN A 434 20.39 -1.04 -13.18
C GLN A 434 20.51 -2.16 -12.13
N ARG A 435 21.64 -2.89 -12.10
CA ARG A 435 21.84 -3.99 -11.16
C ARG A 435 21.80 -3.51 -9.70
N LEU A 436 22.46 -2.38 -9.41
CA LEU A 436 22.50 -1.84 -8.05
C LEU A 436 21.12 -1.39 -7.60
N LEU A 437 20.40 -0.61 -8.42
CA LEU A 437 19.04 -0.15 -8.11
C LEU A 437 18.07 -1.32 -7.90
N CYS A 438 18.13 -2.37 -8.73
CA CYS A 438 17.29 -3.56 -8.53
C CYS A 438 17.70 -4.41 -7.30
N SER A 439 18.93 -4.26 -6.80
CA SER A 439 19.42 -4.96 -5.60
C SER A 439 19.17 -4.18 -4.30
N TYR A 440 18.94 -2.88 -4.41
CA TYR A 440 18.63 -1.99 -3.29
C TYR A 440 17.21 -2.27 -2.80
N LYS A 441 17.04 -2.62 -1.53
CA LYS A 441 15.72 -3.00 -0.96
C LYS A 441 15.43 -2.13 0.27
N PRO A 442 15.11 -0.84 0.06
CA PRO A 442 14.81 0.06 1.16
C PRO A 442 13.53 -0.40 1.88
N THR A 443 13.42 -0.07 3.16
CA THR A 443 12.19 -0.25 3.95
C THR A 443 11.35 1.03 3.97
N VAL A 444 11.99 2.19 3.77
CA VAL A 444 11.35 3.51 3.71
C VAL A 444 10.66 3.74 2.36
N ALA A 445 9.37 4.11 2.39
CA ALA A 445 8.53 4.33 1.21
C ALA A 445 9.09 5.38 0.25
N GLN A 446 9.59 6.49 0.78
CA GLN A 446 10.19 7.57 -0.01
C GLN A 446 11.39 7.08 -0.82
N ASN A 447 12.23 6.23 -0.22
CA ASN A 447 13.39 5.64 -0.90
C ASN A 447 12.95 4.64 -1.99
N MET A 448 11.87 3.88 -1.76
CA MET A 448 11.28 3.03 -2.80
C MET A 448 10.80 3.86 -4.00
N ASN A 449 10.12 4.99 -3.74
CA ASN A 449 9.62 5.91 -4.77
C ASN A 449 10.76 6.47 -5.62
N ILE A 450 11.76 7.07 -4.96
CA ILE A 450 12.90 7.66 -5.66
C ILE A 450 13.68 6.60 -6.46
N THR A 451 13.78 5.37 -5.95
CA THR A 451 14.38 4.25 -6.70
C THR A 451 13.57 3.89 -7.94
N ALA A 452 12.24 3.80 -7.83
CA ALA A 452 11.39 3.52 -8.99
C ALA A 452 11.50 4.63 -10.05
N LYS A 453 11.50 5.89 -9.64
CA LYS A 453 11.73 7.04 -10.54
C LYS A 453 13.10 6.97 -11.22
N CYS A 454 14.15 6.60 -10.49
CA CYS A 454 15.48 6.40 -11.06
C CYS A 454 15.49 5.24 -12.09
N LEU A 455 14.78 4.14 -11.80
CA LEU A 455 14.59 3.06 -12.77
C LEU A 455 13.78 3.51 -14.00
N PHE A 456 12.83 4.44 -13.84
CA PHE A 456 12.12 5.04 -14.96
C PHE A 456 13.05 5.76 -15.92
N SER A 457 14.00 6.54 -15.38
CA SER A 457 15.02 7.25 -16.17
C SER A 457 15.93 6.31 -16.98
N LEU A 458 16.12 5.07 -16.51
CA LEU A 458 16.82 4.02 -17.28
C LEU A 458 16.00 3.46 -18.45
N VAL A 459 14.67 3.51 -18.37
CA VAL A 459 13.79 2.91 -19.38
C VAL A 459 13.21 3.91 -20.37
N LYS A 460 13.08 5.17 -19.98
CA LYS A 460 12.53 6.25 -20.81
C LYS A 460 13.52 6.77 -21.85
N PHE A 461 13.07 7.62 -22.76
CA PHE A 461 13.90 8.37 -23.73
C PHE A 461 14.74 7.50 -24.68
N GLY A 462 14.28 6.28 -24.98
CA GLY A 462 15.02 5.34 -25.84
C GLY A 462 16.20 4.65 -25.14
N HIS A 463 16.43 4.93 -23.86
CA HIS A 463 17.51 4.35 -23.05
C HIS A 463 17.36 2.84 -22.86
N ALA A 464 16.12 2.34 -22.77
CA ALA A 464 15.83 0.92 -22.64
C ALA A 464 16.34 0.05 -23.81
N ALA A 465 16.62 0.65 -24.97
CA ALA A 465 17.27 -0.07 -26.08
C ALA A 465 18.69 -0.54 -25.72
N LYS A 466 19.37 0.13 -24.78
CA LYS A 466 20.69 -0.26 -24.26
C LYS A 466 20.60 -1.38 -23.21
N LEU A 467 19.40 -1.73 -22.74
CA LEU A 467 19.15 -2.81 -21.78
C LEU A 467 18.81 -4.12 -22.49
N THR A 468 19.40 -5.21 -22.02
CA THR A 468 19.07 -6.58 -22.41
C THR A 468 17.70 -6.99 -21.87
N LEU A 469 17.11 -8.02 -22.47
CA LEU A 469 15.84 -8.56 -22.01
C LEU A 469 15.89 -9.02 -20.53
N GLN A 470 17.00 -9.63 -20.11
CA GLN A 470 17.19 -10.05 -18.71
C GLN A 470 17.23 -8.86 -17.74
N GLU A 471 17.86 -7.76 -18.12
CA GLU A 471 17.92 -6.54 -17.31
C GLU A 471 16.52 -5.91 -17.19
N ARG A 472 15.72 -5.92 -18.27
CA ARG A 472 14.32 -5.49 -18.22
C ARG A 472 13.47 -6.35 -17.30
N TYR A 473 13.65 -7.67 -17.32
CA TYR A 473 12.94 -8.56 -16.37
C TYR A 473 13.30 -8.30 -14.91
N GLN A 474 14.54 -7.91 -14.62
CA GLN A 474 14.94 -7.53 -13.26
C GLN A 474 14.25 -6.24 -12.82
N ILE A 475 14.12 -5.25 -13.73
CA ILE A 475 13.37 -4.02 -13.46
C ILE A 475 11.90 -4.34 -13.21
N ILE A 476 11.27 -5.13 -14.09
CA ILE A 476 9.86 -5.52 -13.95
C ILE A 476 9.67 -6.26 -12.62
N GLY A 477 10.48 -7.27 -12.32
CA GLY A 477 10.41 -8.00 -11.06
C GLY A 477 10.59 -7.09 -9.85
N TYR A 478 11.54 -6.16 -9.90
CA TYR A 478 11.72 -5.17 -8.84
C TYR A 478 10.46 -4.31 -8.63
N LEU A 479 9.92 -3.74 -9.69
CA LEU A 479 8.76 -2.84 -9.64
C LEU A 479 7.51 -3.57 -9.13
N LEU A 480 7.27 -4.81 -9.57
CA LEU A 480 6.18 -5.65 -9.10
C LEU A 480 6.35 -6.02 -7.61
N ASP A 481 7.56 -6.36 -7.17
CA ASP A 481 7.86 -6.64 -5.76
C ASP A 481 7.63 -5.42 -4.85
N THR A 482 7.83 -4.21 -5.39
CA THR A 482 7.69 -2.95 -4.65
C THR A 482 6.30 -2.34 -4.74
N LEU A 483 5.43 -2.83 -5.63
CA LEU A 483 4.08 -2.30 -5.77
C LEU A 483 3.38 -2.40 -4.40
N PRO A 484 2.82 -1.29 -3.87
CA PRO A 484 2.26 -1.27 -2.52
C PRO A 484 1.19 -2.34 -2.39
N LYS A 485 1.29 -3.13 -1.32
CA LYS A 485 0.16 -3.95 -0.87
C LYS A 485 -0.79 -3.03 -0.09
N TRP A 486 -2.10 -3.16 -0.31
CA TRP A 486 -3.15 -2.18 0.05
C TRP A 486 -3.08 -1.58 1.48
N GLU A 487 -2.59 -2.33 2.47
CA GLU A 487 -2.53 -1.93 3.89
C GLU A 487 -1.52 -0.82 4.23
N GLN A 488 -0.83 -0.28 3.23
CA GLN A 488 0.42 0.42 3.42
C GLN A 488 0.31 1.95 3.65
N GLY A 489 -0.87 2.47 4.00
CA GLY A 489 -1.07 3.91 4.29
C GLY A 489 -1.14 4.80 3.04
N TYR A 490 -1.45 6.09 3.23
CA TYR A 490 -1.70 7.03 2.12
C TYR A 490 -0.45 7.30 1.26
N GLU A 491 0.72 7.54 1.85
CA GLU A 491 1.94 7.84 1.11
C GLU A 491 2.36 6.71 0.17
N LYS A 492 2.20 5.46 0.60
CA LYS A 492 2.51 4.31 -0.24
C LYS A 492 1.50 4.15 -1.39
N ARG A 493 0.26 4.65 -1.28
CA ARG A 493 -0.70 4.67 -2.41
C ARG A 493 -0.25 5.60 -3.54
N LEU A 494 0.23 6.81 -3.22
CA LEU A 494 0.78 7.73 -4.23
C LEU A 494 1.98 7.11 -4.97
N TYR A 495 2.83 6.40 -4.23
CA TYR A 495 3.94 5.64 -4.81
C TYR A 495 3.50 4.52 -5.77
N GLY A 496 2.41 3.81 -5.47
CA GLY A 496 1.88 2.77 -6.36
C GLY A 496 1.53 3.29 -7.75
N CYS A 497 0.99 4.52 -7.83
CA CYS A 497 0.72 5.17 -9.10
C CYS A 497 2.00 5.37 -9.94
N ASP A 498 3.08 5.86 -9.34
CA ASP A 498 4.35 6.08 -10.04
C ASP A 498 4.90 4.76 -10.60
N VAL A 499 4.80 3.66 -9.85
CA VAL A 499 5.23 2.32 -10.30
C VAL A 499 4.38 1.84 -11.48
N LEU A 500 3.06 2.02 -11.44
CA LEU A 500 2.16 1.60 -12.53
C LEU A 500 2.45 2.37 -13.82
N VAL A 501 2.71 3.67 -13.75
CA VAL A 501 3.13 4.49 -14.91
C VAL A 501 4.35 3.87 -15.57
N ILE A 502 5.36 3.49 -14.78
CA ILE A 502 6.61 2.91 -15.29
C ILE A 502 6.36 1.55 -15.94
N LEU A 503 5.55 0.69 -15.31
CA LEU A 503 5.22 -0.63 -15.83
C LEU A 503 4.40 -0.56 -17.13
N CYS A 504 3.67 0.55 -17.35
CA CYS A 504 2.91 0.82 -18.56
C CYS A 504 3.81 1.20 -19.76
N GLU A 505 5.11 1.42 -19.58
CA GLU A 505 6.02 1.69 -20.70
C GLU A 505 6.09 0.51 -21.68
N ASP A 506 5.93 0.77 -22.99
CA ASP A 506 5.84 -0.26 -24.04
C ASP A 506 6.96 -1.29 -23.95
N ILE A 507 8.17 -0.81 -23.67
CA ILE A 507 9.38 -1.61 -23.65
C ILE A 507 9.44 -2.61 -22.48
N LEU A 508 8.72 -2.32 -21.39
CA LEU A 508 8.55 -3.21 -20.25
C LEU A 508 7.31 -4.07 -20.42
N LEU A 509 6.18 -3.45 -20.76
CA LEU A 509 4.89 -4.12 -20.93
C LEU A 509 4.95 -5.23 -22.00
N HIS A 510 5.69 -4.99 -23.08
CA HIS A 510 5.86 -5.95 -24.17
C HIS A 510 7.19 -6.71 -24.13
N ALA A 511 7.91 -6.71 -23.00
CA ALA A 511 9.17 -7.45 -22.85
C ALA A 511 9.02 -8.96 -23.13
N SER A 512 7.97 -9.60 -22.60
CA SER A 512 7.52 -10.94 -23.01
C SER A 512 6.06 -11.20 -22.63
N PRO A 513 5.43 -12.28 -23.14
CA PRO A 513 4.07 -12.65 -22.76
C PRO A 513 3.89 -12.86 -21.25
N GLU A 514 4.88 -13.47 -20.59
CA GLU A 514 4.83 -13.75 -19.14
C GLU A 514 4.92 -12.45 -18.33
N SER A 515 5.83 -11.55 -18.70
CA SER A 515 5.94 -10.24 -18.06
C SER A 515 4.68 -9.40 -18.25
N ARG A 516 4.11 -9.42 -19.46
CA ARG A 516 2.86 -8.71 -19.76
C ARG A 516 1.72 -9.18 -18.86
N TYR A 517 1.54 -10.49 -18.75
CA TYR A 517 0.51 -11.04 -17.87
C TYR A 517 0.78 -10.73 -16.40
N ALA A 518 2.04 -10.82 -15.93
CA ALA A 518 2.39 -10.49 -14.56
C ALA A 518 2.05 -9.01 -14.24
N ILE A 519 2.42 -8.08 -15.13
CA ILE A 519 2.09 -6.66 -14.99
C ILE A 519 0.58 -6.44 -14.98
N CYS A 520 -0.14 -7.03 -15.94
CA CYS A 520 -1.60 -6.95 -16.03
C CYS A 520 -2.27 -7.49 -14.75
N SER A 521 -1.85 -8.66 -14.28
CA SER A 521 -2.41 -9.29 -13.08
C SER A 521 -2.13 -8.45 -11.83
N SER A 522 -0.93 -7.88 -11.68
CA SER A 522 -0.61 -7.01 -10.55
C SER A 522 -1.39 -5.70 -10.58
N ALA A 523 -1.58 -5.09 -11.75
CA ALA A 523 -2.43 -3.91 -11.92
C ALA A 523 -3.90 -4.22 -11.57
N CYS A 524 -4.42 -5.39 -11.97
CA CYS A 524 -5.75 -5.85 -11.58
C CYS A 524 -5.89 -6.02 -10.06
N VAL A 525 -4.91 -6.67 -9.40
CA VAL A 525 -4.92 -6.82 -7.93
C VAL A 525 -4.87 -5.45 -7.25
N TYR A 526 -4.05 -4.53 -7.74
CA TYR A 526 -3.99 -3.17 -7.23
C TYR A 526 -5.35 -2.47 -7.36
N MET A 527 -5.97 -2.51 -8.54
CA MET A 527 -7.29 -1.95 -8.82
C MET A 527 -8.40 -2.53 -7.93
N LEU A 528 -8.40 -3.85 -7.70
CA LEU A 528 -9.42 -4.51 -6.88
C LEU A 528 -9.43 -3.98 -5.45
N ASN A 529 -8.25 -3.69 -4.91
CA ASN A 529 -8.09 -3.18 -3.57
C ASN A 529 -8.36 -1.67 -3.45
N GLU A 530 -8.32 -0.89 -4.54
CA GLU A 530 -8.56 0.55 -4.48
C GLU A 530 -10.00 0.88 -4.08
N ILE A 531 -10.16 1.57 -2.94
CA ILE A 531 -11.47 2.01 -2.42
C ILE A 531 -11.95 3.29 -3.11
N SER A 532 -11.03 4.20 -3.46
CA SER A 532 -11.38 5.47 -4.10
C SER A 532 -11.44 5.30 -5.62
N ILE A 533 -12.57 5.69 -6.19
CA ILE A 533 -12.95 5.39 -7.57
C ILE A 533 -12.40 6.45 -8.57
N GLN A 534 -11.81 7.55 -8.06
CA GLN A 534 -11.33 8.70 -8.84
C GLN A 534 -9.82 8.95 -8.67
N THR A 535 -9.04 7.91 -8.45
CA THR A 535 -7.58 8.06 -8.30
C THR A 535 -6.86 7.96 -9.65
N LYS A 536 -5.77 8.71 -9.79
CA LYS A 536 -4.83 8.56 -10.91
C LYS A 536 -4.31 7.13 -11.06
N SER A 537 -4.17 6.39 -9.95
CA SER A 537 -3.73 4.99 -9.94
C SER A 537 -4.70 4.06 -10.70
N LEU A 538 -6.02 4.30 -10.61
CA LEU A 538 -6.99 3.51 -11.36
C LEU A 538 -6.85 3.73 -12.87
N TYR A 539 -6.66 4.97 -13.31
CA TYR A 539 -6.44 5.28 -14.72
C TYR A 539 -5.24 4.51 -15.29
N GLU A 540 -4.13 4.43 -14.54
CA GLU A 540 -2.96 3.65 -14.97
C GLU A 540 -3.23 2.14 -15.00
N CYS A 541 -4.02 1.61 -14.06
CA CYS A 541 -4.46 0.22 -14.09
C CYS A 541 -5.30 -0.09 -15.34
N PHE A 542 -6.24 0.80 -15.69
CA PHE A 542 -7.06 0.67 -16.90
C PHE A 542 -6.21 0.76 -18.17
N SER A 543 -5.25 1.68 -18.21
CA SER A 543 -4.30 1.82 -19.33
C SER A 543 -3.50 0.54 -19.56
N ILE A 544 -2.97 -0.06 -18.49
CA ILE A 544 -2.27 -1.35 -18.55
C ILE A 544 -3.21 -2.45 -19.06
N LEU A 545 -4.41 -2.56 -18.49
CA LEU A 545 -5.37 -3.60 -18.86
C LEU A 545 -5.74 -3.50 -20.34
N CYS A 546 -6.13 -2.30 -20.80
CA CYS A 546 -6.48 -2.01 -22.19
C CYS A 546 -5.41 -2.50 -23.18
N ARG A 547 -4.14 -2.25 -22.87
CA ARG A 547 -2.99 -2.63 -23.72
C ARG A 547 -2.64 -4.12 -23.64
N CYS A 548 -3.08 -4.81 -22.58
CA CYS A 548 -2.80 -6.23 -22.37
C CYS A 548 -3.90 -7.16 -22.91
N LEU A 549 -5.16 -6.71 -22.92
CA LEU A 549 -6.33 -7.57 -23.17
C LEU A 549 -6.21 -8.43 -24.44
N GLN A 550 -5.87 -7.83 -25.58
CA GLN A 550 -5.75 -8.53 -26.86
C GLN A 550 -4.68 -9.64 -26.90
N TYR A 551 -3.84 -9.74 -25.88
CA TYR A 551 -2.76 -10.70 -25.79
C TYR A 551 -2.97 -11.78 -24.73
N LEU A 552 -4.07 -11.72 -23.98
CA LEU A 552 -4.38 -12.69 -22.95
C LEU A 552 -4.80 -14.02 -23.58
N THR A 553 -4.36 -15.13 -22.96
CA THR A 553 -4.92 -16.44 -23.27
C THR A 553 -6.29 -16.62 -22.60
N PRO A 554 -7.14 -17.56 -23.04
CA PRO A 554 -8.40 -17.87 -22.37
C PRO A 554 -8.24 -18.26 -20.89
N GLU A 555 -7.13 -18.92 -20.52
CA GLU A 555 -6.82 -19.23 -19.11
C GLU A 555 -6.49 -17.98 -18.28
N GLN A 556 -5.74 -17.04 -18.86
CA GLN A 556 -5.40 -15.78 -18.21
C GLN A 556 -6.65 -14.90 -18.03
N ALA A 557 -7.49 -14.80 -19.07
CA ALA A 557 -8.76 -14.07 -18.97
C ALA A 557 -9.70 -14.69 -17.94
N ARG A 558 -9.80 -16.03 -17.88
CA ARG A 558 -10.52 -16.74 -16.80
C ARG A 558 -9.97 -16.36 -15.42
N SER A 559 -8.65 -16.36 -15.26
CA SER A 559 -8.03 -15.97 -13.99
C SER A 559 -8.39 -14.54 -13.56
N LEU A 560 -8.37 -13.57 -14.48
CA LEU A 560 -8.73 -12.18 -14.16
C LEU A 560 -10.21 -12.03 -13.81
N ILE A 561 -11.11 -12.71 -14.53
CA ILE A 561 -12.54 -12.71 -14.20
C ILE A 561 -12.78 -13.33 -12.82
N ASN A 562 -12.09 -14.43 -12.50
CA ASN A 562 -12.19 -15.09 -11.20
C ASN A 562 -11.68 -14.25 -10.03
N MET A 563 -10.78 -13.30 -10.29
CA MET A 563 -10.36 -12.30 -9.30
C MET A 563 -11.44 -11.22 -9.05
N GLY A 564 -12.52 -11.17 -9.85
CA GLY A 564 -13.56 -10.16 -9.75
C GLY A 564 -13.28 -8.88 -10.53
N VAL A 565 -12.34 -8.91 -11.49
CA VAL A 565 -11.95 -7.72 -12.27
C VAL A 565 -13.14 -7.11 -12.99
N ALA A 566 -13.95 -7.91 -13.71
CA ALA A 566 -15.12 -7.42 -14.42
C ALA A 566 -16.14 -6.75 -13.49
N VAL A 567 -16.42 -7.39 -12.34
CA VAL A 567 -17.31 -6.86 -11.30
C VAL A 567 -16.83 -5.50 -10.79
N LYS A 568 -15.53 -5.37 -10.50
CA LYS A 568 -14.93 -4.12 -10.01
C LYS A 568 -15.01 -3.01 -11.05
N ILE A 569 -14.77 -3.30 -12.33
CA ILE A 569 -14.91 -2.31 -13.41
C ILE A 569 -16.36 -1.80 -13.48
N LEU A 570 -17.34 -2.71 -13.43
CA LEU A 570 -18.76 -2.33 -13.42
C LEU A 570 -19.13 -1.51 -12.17
N GLN A 571 -18.56 -1.83 -11.02
CA GLN A 571 -18.73 -1.02 -9.80
C GLN A 571 -18.16 0.39 -9.98
N ILE A 572 -16.95 0.52 -10.55
CA ILE A 572 -16.32 1.82 -10.86
C ILE A 572 -17.21 2.64 -11.81
N ILE A 573 -17.81 2.00 -12.82
CA ILE A 573 -18.75 2.67 -13.72
C ILE A 573 -20.02 3.12 -12.96
N SER A 574 -20.58 2.29 -12.09
CA SER A 574 -21.81 2.66 -11.35
C SER A 574 -21.64 3.87 -10.43
N SER A 575 -20.41 4.14 -9.98
CA SER A 575 -20.12 5.15 -8.96
C SER A 575 -19.45 6.41 -9.50
N ASN A 576 -19.14 6.49 -10.79
CA ASN A 576 -18.48 7.64 -11.41
C ASN A 576 -19.46 8.52 -12.18
N ASP A 577 -19.25 9.83 -12.11
CA ASP A 577 -19.84 10.78 -13.06
C ASP A 577 -19.03 10.78 -14.35
N PHE A 578 -19.69 10.50 -15.47
CA PHE A 578 -19.10 10.46 -16.81
C PHE A 578 -19.44 11.70 -17.64
N SER A 579 -19.72 12.82 -16.98
CA SER A 579 -19.94 14.11 -17.64
C SER A 579 -18.67 14.66 -18.32
N GLY A 580 -18.84 15.38 -19.45
CA GLY A 580 -17.74 16.03 -20.17
C GLY A 580 -16.74 15.06 -20.84
N ASP A 581 -15.44 15.36 -20.70
CA ASP A 581 -14.34 14.59 -21.34
C ASP A 581 -14.20 13.15 -20.81
N TYR A 582 -14.81 12.84 -19.67
CA TYR A 582 -14.76 11.51 -19.06
C TYR A 582 -15.70 10.49 -19.73
N ALA A 583 -16.64 10.92 -20.57
CA ALA A 583 -17.53 10.03 -21.32
C ALA A 583 -16.77 8.98 -22.16
N ARG A 584 -15.56 9.31 -22.62
CA ARG A 584 -14.69 8.35 -23.33
C ARG A 584 -14.28 7.16 -22.47
N ASN A 585 -14.03 7.39 -21.18
CA ASN A 585 -13.62 6.34 -20.25
C ASN A 585 -14.75 5.33 -20.02
N PHE A 586 -16.02 5.77 -20.07
CA PHE A 586 -17.18 4.88 -19.96
C PHE A 586 -17.14 3.77 -21.02
N HIS A 587 -16.93 4.16 -22.28
CA HIS A 587 -16.86 3.22 -23.40
C HIS A 587 -15.68 2.27 -23.27
N GLU A 588 -14.49 2.81 -22.96
CA GLU A 588 -13.29 2.00 -22.79
C GLU A 588 -13.46 0.97 -21.67
N TYR A 589 -14.11 1.31 -20.55
CA TYR A 589 -14.33 0.38 -19.44
C TYR A 589 -15.31 -0.74 -19.79
N LEU A 590 -16.42 -0.43 -20.47
CA LEU A 590 -17.37 -1.47 -20.92
C LEU A 590 -16.74 -2.40 -21.96
N ASP A 591 -15.97 -1.85 -22.90
CA ASP A 591 -15.25 -2.63 -23.91
C ASP A 591 -14.25 -3.58 -23.26
N MET A 592 -13.59 -3.17 -22.17
CA MET A 592 -12.70 -4.07 -21.41
C MET A 592 -13.47 -5.26 -20.83
N VAL A 593 -14.66 -5.05 -20.27
CA VAL A 593 -15.50 -6.14 -19.74
C VAL A 593 -15.94 -7.07 -20.86
N ALA A 594 -16.44 -6.52 -21.97
CA ALA A 594 -16.85 -7.32 -23.13
C ALA A 594 -15.68 -8.17 -23.67
N GLN A 595 -14.50 -7.56 -23.82
CA GLN A 595 -13.30 -8.26 -24.29
C GLN A 595 -12.87 -9.38 -23.35
N LEU A 596 -12.91 -9.18 -22.03
CA LEU A 596 -12.58 -10.22 -21.05
C LEU A 596 -13.49 -11.45 -21.23
N TYR A 597 -14.81 -11.25 -21.38
CA TYR A 597 -15.76 -12.34 -21.62
C TYR A 597 -15.55 -13.01 -22.98
N ASN A 598 -15.21 -12.23 -24.01
CA ASN A 598 -14.91 -12.76 -25.33
C ASN A 598 -13.66 -13.66 -25.33
N ILE A 599 -12.60 -13.26 -24.64
CA ILE A 599 -11.35 -14.04 -24.53
C ILE A 599 -11.53 -15.26 -23.64
N ARG A 600 -12.24 -15.12 -22.50
CA ARG A 600 -12.55 -16.21 -21.57
C ARG A 600 -13.22 -17.38 -22.28
N GLY A 601 -14.15 -17.09 -23.18
CA GLY A 601 -15.03 -18.08 -23.77
C GLY A 601 -16.12 -18.53 -22.80
N LYS A 602 -16.91 -19.53 -23.21
CA LYS A 602 -17.99 -20.08 -22.38
C LYS A 602 -17.39 -20.95 -21.26
N ASP A 603 -17.82 -20.71 -20.03
CA ASP A 603 -17.31 -21.44 -18.87
C ASP A 603 -18.40 -21.68 -17.83
N ASP A 604 -18.87 -22.93 -17.71
CA ASP A 604 -20.12 -23.27 -17.04
C ASP A 604 -20.06 -23.18 -15.50
N TRP A 605 -18.87 -23.09 -14.90
CA TRP A 605 -18.68 -23.12 -13.44
C TRP A 605 -18.57 -21.74 -12.76
N ALA A 606 -18.55 -20.63 -13.52
CA ALA A 606 -18.43 -19.29 -12.94
C ALA A 606 -19.79 -18.64 -12.58
N PHE A 607 -20.77 -19.43 -12.14
CA PHE A 607 -22.14 -18.97 -11.89
C PHE A 607 -22.22 -17.69 -11.04
N ALA A 608 -21.54 -17.65 -9.89
CA ALA A 608 -21.63 -16.51 -8.97
C ALA A 608 -21.12 -15.20 -9.58
N LEU A 609 -19.99 -15.26 -10.30
CA LEU A 609 -19.38 -14.09 -10.93
C LEU A 609 -20.16 -13.65 -12.16
N ASP A 610 -20.64 -14.59 -12.97
CA ASP A 610 -21.50 -14.31 -14.11
C ASP A 610 -22.80 -13.65 -13.65
N TYR A 611 -23.41 -14.17 -12.59
CA TYR A 611 -24.63 -13.63 -11.99
C TYR A 611 -24.39 -12.21 -11.48
N GLU A 612 -23.32 -11.99 -10.72
CA GLU A 612 -23.00 -10.65 -10.21
C GLU A 612 -22.68 -9.64 -11.33
N CYS A 613 -21.91 -10.05 -12.34
CA CYS A 613 -21.60 -9.19 -13.50
C CYS A 613 -22.88 -8.79 -14.24
N LEU A 614 -23.75 -9.76 -14.55
CA LEU A 614 -25.01 -9.53 -15.24
C LEU A 614 -25.94 -8.64 -14.41
N GLN A 615 -26.06 -8.89 -13.11
CA GLN A 615 -26.89 -8.09 -12.20
C GLN A 615 -26.41 -6.64 -12.15
N ARG A 616 -25.11 -6.41 -11.96
CA ARG A 616 -24.53 -5.06 -11.98
C ARG A 616 -24.73 -4.38 -13.33
N MET A 617 -24.57 -5.13 -14.42
CA MET A 617 -24.75 -4.58 -15.76
C MET A 617 -26.18 -4.11 -15.99
N SER A 618 -27.17 -4.92 -15.62
CA SER A 618 -28.60 -4.54 -15.67
C SER A 618 -28.88 -3.31 -14.80
N SER A 619 -28.25 -3.21 -13.63
CA SER A 619 -28.42 -2.06 -12.73
C SER A 619 -27.85 -0.74 -13.26
N LEU A 620 -26.97 -0.76 -14.27
CA LEU A 620 -26.47 0.47 -14.91
C LEU A 620 -27.52 1.12 -15.82
N LEU A 621 -28.51 0.36 -16.31
CA LEU A 621 -29.52 0.87 -17.24
C LEU A 621 -30.37 1.98 -16.60
N PRO A 622 -30.92 1.81 -15.38
CA PRO A 622 -31.58 2.93 -14.69
C PRO A 622 -30.63 4.10 -14.38
N VAL A 623 -29.38 3.84 -14.02
CA VAL A 623 -28.40 4.88 -13.63
C VAL A 623 -28.15 5.87 -14.78
N PHE A 624 -28.03 5.36 -16.01
CA PHE A 624 -27.74 6.18 -17.19
C PHE A 624 -28.96 6.39 -18.09
N GLU A 625 -30.19 6.34 -17.55
CA GLU A 625 -31.44 6.37 -18.33
C GLU A 625 -31.50 7.57 -19.30
N LYS A 626 -30.98 8.72 -18.85
CA LYS A 626 -30.99 10.00 -19.58
C LYS A 626 -29.90 10.13 -20.65
N VAL A 627 -28.92 9.22 -20.70
CA VAL A 627 -27.79 9.28 -21.64
C VAL A 627 -27.88 8.14 -22.64
N GLU A 628 -28.53 8.39 -23.78
CA GLU A 628 -28.84 7.38 -24.80
C GLU A 628 -27.61 6.58 -25.27
N ILE A 629 -26.49 7.26 -25.47
CA ILE A 629 -25.25 6.64 -25.97
C ILE A 629 -24.69 5.62 -24.96
N PHE A 630 -24.87 5.85 -23.66
CA PHE A 630 -24.42 4.91 -22.62
C PHE A 630 -25.34 3.70 -22.53
N GLN A 631 -26.65 3.89 -22.62
CA GLN A 631 -27.63 2.79 -22.68
C GLN A 631 -27.33 1.81 -23.82
N GLU A 632 -27.03 2.35 -25.01
CA GLU A 632 -26.67 1.57 -26.20
C GLU A 632 -25.47 0.66 -25.90
N HIS A 633 -24.39 1.21 -25.33
CA HIS A 633 -23.17 0.44 -25.04
C HIS A 633 -23.34 -0.56 -23.90
N ILE A 634 -24.14 -0.23 -22.87
CA ILE A 634 -24.48 -1.16 -21.81
C ILE A 634 -25.18 -2.39 -22.39
N LEU A 635 -26.15 -2.20 -23.28
CA LEU A 635 -26.93 -3.31 -23.85
C LEU A 635 -26.11 -4.16 -24.81
N ILE A 636 -25.23 -3.54 -25.61
CA ILE A 636 -24.28 -4.26 -26.44
C ILE A 636 -23.34 -5.11 -25.57
N THR A 637 -22.83 -4.54 -24.48
CA THR A 637 -21.94 -5.24 -23.55
C THR A 637 -22.66 -6.38 -22.84
N LEU A 638 -23.88 -6.13 -22.36
CA LEU A 638 -24.74 -7.15 -21.74
C LEU A 638 -24.98 -8.32 -22.70
N ALA A 639 -25.31 -8.04 -23.96
CA ALA A 639 -25.48 -9.06 -25.00
C ALA A 639 -24.23 -9.93 -25.16
N SER A 640 -23.05 -9.29 -25.21
CA SER A 640 -21.77 -9.98 -25.32
C SER A 640 -21.49 -10.88 -24.12
N ILE A 641 -21.82 -10.43 -22.91
CA ILE A 641 -21.64 -11.21 -21.67
C ILE A 641 -22.61 -12.40 -21.65
N VAL A 642 -23.90 -12.19 -21.93
CA VAL A 642 -24.94 -13.23 -21.85
C VAL A 642 -24.61 -14.44 -22.73
N VAL A 643 -24.10 -14.22 -23.95
CA VAL A 643 -23.75 -15.31 -24.86
C VAL A 643 -22.60 -16.18 -24.33
N LYS A 644 -21.78 -15.65 -23.42
CA LYS A 644 -20.59 -16.32 -22.85
C LYS A 644 -20.77 -16.76 -21.40
N ALA A 645 -21.73 -16.17 -20.69
CA ALA A 645 -22.03 -16.46 -19.30
C ALA A 645 -22.65 -17.86 -19.11
N CYS A 646 -22.52 -18.38 -17.89
CA CYS A 646 -23.21 -19.59 -17.46
C CYS A 646 -24.73 -19.42 -17.61
N GLN A 647 -25.38 -20.39 -18.24
CA GLN A 647 -26.82 -20.35 -18.50
C GLN A 647 -27.64 -20.12 -17.22
N HIS A 648 -27.26 -20.74 -16.10
CA HIS A 648 -27.94 -20.56 -14.83
C HIS A 648 -27.86 -19.11 -14.34
N ALA A 649 -26.71 -18.44 -14.53
CA ALA A 649 -26.54 -17.04 -14.13
C ALA A 649 -27.42 -16.12 -14.99
N VAL A 650 -27.49 -16.41 -16.29
CA VAL A 650 -28.36 -15.67 -17.22
C VAL A 650 -29.83 -15.84 -16.84
N MET A 651 -30.29 -17.08 -16.58
CA MET A 651 -31.66 -17.35 -16.12
C MET A 651 -31.98 -16.66 -14.78
N GLY A 652 -30.97 -16.56 -13.89
CA GLY A 652 -31.13 -15.91 -12.59
C GLY A 652 -31.27 -14.40 -12.68
N VAL A 653 -30.63 -13.74 -13.66
CA VAL A 653 -30.70 -12.28 -13.82
C VAL A 653 -31.80 -11.85 -14.79
N LEU A 654 -31.98 -12.56 -15.90
CA LEU A 654 -33.03 -12.28 -16.88
C LEU A 654 -34.31 -13.05 -16.53
N THR A 655 -34.79 -12.89 -15.30
CA THR A 655 -36.12 -13.34 -14.92
C THR A 655 -37.17 -12.56 -15.73
N GLU A 656 -38.38 -13.11 -15.83
CA GLU A 656 -39.52 -12.42 -16.47
C GLU A 656 -39.72 -11.01 -15.91
N GLN A 657 -39.67 -10.86 -14.57
CA GLN A 657 -39.80 -9.57 -13.90
C GLN A 657 -38.66 -8.60 -14.26
N ASN A 658 -37.39 -9.02 -14.15
CA ASN A 658 -36.25 -8.14 -14.47
C ASN A 658 -36.23 -7.75 -15.95
N PHE A 659 -36.63 -8.67 -16.83
CA PHE A 659 -36.75 -8.38 -18.26
C PHE A 659 -37.82 -7.31 -18.52
N ILE A 660 -38.99 -7.42 -17.89
CA ILE A 660 -40.06 -6.43 -18.00
C ILE A 660 -39.57 -5.07 -17.47
N GLU A 661 -38.90 -5.02 -16.32
CA GLU A 661 -38.36 -3.78 -15.76
C GLU A 661 -37.36 -3.10 -16.71
N ILE A 662 -36.39 -3.85 -17.24
CA ILE A 662 -35.43 -3.32 -18.21
C ILE A 662 -36.14 -2.89 -19.50
N ALA A 663 -37.12 -3.66 -19.97
CA ALA A 663 -37.89 -3.34 -21.15
C ALA A 663 -38.69 -2.03 -20.96
N ILE A 664 -39.31 -1.82 -19.79
CA ILE A 664 -40.02 -0.58 -19.48
C ILE A 664 -39.06 0.61 -19.44
N THR A 665 -37.88 0.48 -18.82
CA THR A 665 -36.87 1.56 -18.77
C THR A 665 -36.41 1.99 -20.17
N LEU A 666 -36.27 1.05 -21.11
CA LEU A 666 -35.85 1.35 -22.48
C LEU A 666 -37.01 1.84 -23.37
N TYR A 667 -38.25 1.52 -23.00
CA TYR A 667 -39.48 1.87 -23.73
C TYR A 667 -39.85 3.36 -23.66
N SER A 668 -39.59 4.03 -22.53
CA SER A 668 -40.12 5.37 -22.24
C SER A 668 -39.59 6.52 -23.11
N GLN A 669 -38.65 6.30 -24.05
CA GLN A 669 -37.87 7.41 -24.66
C GLN A 669 -37.75 7.44 -26.21
N ASN A 670 -38.54 6.65 -26.95
CA ASN A 670 -38.84 6.74 -28.41
C ASN A 670 -37.71 7.17 -29.39
N THR A 671 -36.52 6.56 -29.36
CA THR A 671 -35.47 6.74 -30.39
C THR A 671 -35.14 5.45 -31.13
N SER A 672 -34.70 5.56 -32.39
CA SER A 672 -34.39 4.42 -33.29
C SER A 672 -33.25 3.52 -32.76
N LYS A 673 -32.34 4.05 -31.94
CA LYS A 673 -31.26 3.30 -31.31
C LYS A 673 -31.69 2.56 -30.04
N LYS A 674 -32.64 3.11 -29.27
CA LYS A 674 -33.23 2.40 -28.11
C LYS A 674 -34.14 1.26 -28.54
N GLN A 675 -34.83 1.40 -29.68
CA GLN A 675 -35.55 0.29 -30.33
C GLN A 675 -34.60 -0.86 -30.68
N LEU A 676 -33.45 -0.58 -31.27
CA LEU A 676 -32.39 -1.56 -31.53
C LEU A 676 -31.96 -2.30 -30.25
N ALA A 677 -31.74 -1.54 -29.19
CA ALA A 677 -31.27 -2.09 -27.92
C ALA A 677 -32.36 -2.94 -27.22
N MET A 678 -33.63 -2.57 -27.34
CA MET A 678 -34.78 -3.40 -26.97
C MET A 678 -34.77 -4.73 -27.71
N PHE A 679 -34.60 -4.70 -29.03
CA PHE A 679 -34.62 -5.93 -29.84
C PHE A 679 -33.46 -6.86 -29.51
N LEU A 680 -32.28 -6.33 -29.19
CA LEU A 680 -31.16 -7.13 -28.67
C LEU A 680 -31.54 -7.83 -27.37
N LEU A 681 -32.12 -7.10 -26.41
CA LEU A 681 -32.57 -7.65 -25.13
C LEU A 681 -33.64 -8.74 -25.29
N VAL A 682 -34.64 -8.48 -26.14
CA VAL A 682 -35.71 -9.45 -26.50
C VAL A 682 -35.13 -10.71 -27.11
N SER A 683 -34.21 -10.56 -28.07
CA SER A 683 -33.55 -11.68 -28.75
C SER A 683 -32.74 -12.53 -27.77
N ILE A 684 -32.04 -11.87 -26.83
CA ILE A 684 -31.29 -12.54 -25.77
C ILE A 684 -32.23 -13.32 -24.87
N TYR A 685 -33.29 -12.70 -24.36
CA TYR A 685 -34.25 -13.35 -23.48
C TYR A 685 -34.89 -14.56 -24.16
N TYR A 686 -35.31 -14.44 -25.43
CA TYR A 686 -35.85 -15.54 -26.22
C TYR A 686 -34.86 -16.71 -26.34
N CYS A 687 -33.60 -16.43 -26.68
CA CYS A 687 -32.57 -17.46 -26.83
C CYS A 687 -32.32 -18.20 -25.51
N VAL A 688 -32.34 -17.47 -24.40
CA VAL A 688 -32.15 -17.97 -23.03
C VAL A 688 -33.28 -18.93 -22.62
N HIS A 689 -34.54 -18.53 -22.82
CA HIS A 689 -35.70 -19.28 -22.35
C HIS A 689 -36.10 -20.44 -23.26
N THR A 690 -35.75 -20.39 -24.54
CA THR A 690 -35.98 -21.50 -25.49
C THR A 690 -34.83 -22.50 -25.56
N ASN A 691 -33.72 -22.22 -24.86
CA ASN A 691 -32.47 -23.00 -24.90
C ASN A 691 -31.90 -23.16 -26.34
N ARG A 692 -32.14 -22.19 -27.22
CA ARG A 692 -31.76 -22.22 -28.64
C ARG A 692 -30.52 -21.38 -28.96
N PHE A 693 -29.48 -21.45 -28.14
CA PHE A 693 -28.20 -20.77 -28.46
C PHE A 693 -27.54 -21.30 -29.74
N ASP A 694 -27.89 -22.51 -30.17
CA ASP A 694 -27.38 -23.16 -31.37
C ASP A 694 -27.94 -22.59 -32.68
N THR A 695 -29.05 -21.85 -32.63
CA THR A 695 -29.67 -21.23 -33.80
C THR A 695 -29.09 -19.85 -34.10
N LEU A 696 -28.28 -19.30 -33.20
CA LEU A 696 -27.40 -18.18 -33.54
C LEU A 696 -26.33 -18.70 -34.51
N PRO A 697 -26.10 -18.05 -35.66
CA PRO A 697 -25.15 -18.56 -36.66
C PRO A 697 -23.77 -18.80 -36.04
N LYS A 698 -23.34 -20.06 -36.05
CA LYS A 698 -22.01 -20.46 -35.56
C LYS A 698 -20.99 -20.19 -36.66
N GLY A 699 -20.15 -19.18 -36.45
CA GLY A 699 -19.00 -18.88 -37.30
C GLY A 699 -19.16 -17.58 -38.08
N GLU A 700 -18.19 -16.69 -37.88
CA GLU A 700 -18.10 -15.30 -38.34
C GLU A 700 -19.01 -14.32 -37.59
N ASP A 701 -18.43 -13.75 -36.53
CA ASP A 701 -18.91 -12.67 -35.67
C ASP A 701 -20.41 -12.74 -35.29
N THR A 702 -20.70 -13.05 -34.03
CA THR A 702 -22.03 -12.83 -33.42
C THR A 702 -22.57 -11.44 -33.77
N TRP A 703 -21.66 -10.47 -33.92
CA TRP A 703 -21.89 -9.13 -34.45
C TRP A 703 -22.53 -9.09 -35.85
N SER A 704 -22.07 -9.90 -36.80
CA SER A 704 -22.61 -9.97 -38.16
C SER A 704 -24.02 -10.54 -38.18
N SER A 705 -24.29 -11.54 -37.33
CA SER A 705 -25.62 -12.19 -37.26
C SER A 705 -26.64 -11.35 -36.50
N MET A 706 -26.22 -10.71 -35.42
CA MET A 706 -27.03 -9.70 -34.74
C MET A 706 -27.24 -8.50 -35.66
N ASN A 707 -26.23 -8.04 -36.41
CA ASN A 707 -26.40 -7.03 -37.45
C ASN A 707 -27.39 -7.45 -38.52
N VAL A 708 -27.48 -8.74 -38.90
CA VAL A 708 -28.49 -9.21 -39.86
C VAL A 708 -29.90 -9.06 -39.29
N LEU A 709 -30.16 -9.52 -38.06
CA LEU A 709 -31.47 -9.33 -37.40
C LEU A 709 -31.82 -7.85 -37.26
N VAL A 710 -30.84 -7.04 -36.87
CA VAL A 710 -30.95 -5.60 -36.66
C VAL A 710 -31.18 -4.84 -37.95
N LEU A 711 -30.44 -5.16 -39.02
CA LEU A 711 -30.60 -4.54 -40.34
C LEU A 711 -31.92 -4.95 -40.98
N ASP A 712 -32.33 -6.21 -40.83
CA ASP A 712 -33.62 -6.71 -41.32
C ASP A 712 -34.79 -6.00 -40.62
N MET A 713 -34.69 -5.81 -39.30
CA MET A 713 -35.67 -5.03 -38.53
C MET A 713 -35.66 -3.55 -38.88
N ARG A 714 -34.47 -2.94 -38.97
CA ARG A 714 -34.34 -1.53 -39.33
C ARG A 714 -34.91 -1.27 -40.72
N ASP A 715 -34.68 -2.16 -41.67
CA ASP A 715 -35.27 -2.09 -43.00
C ASP A 715 -36.79 -2.29 -42.96
N ALA A 716 -37.28 -3.22 -42.14
CA ALA A 716 -38.71 -3.46 -41.94
C ALA A 716 -39.43 -2.25 -41.29
N LEU A 717 -38.76 -1.55 -40.38
CA LEU A 717 -39.28 -0.38 -39.65
C LEU A 717 -38.95 0.96 -40.31
N LYS A 718 -38.16 0.97 -41.40
CA LYS A 718 -37.64 2.21 -42.00
C LYS A 718 -38.73 3.22 -42.38
N ASN A 719 -39.88 2.75 -42.83
CA ASN A 719 -41.02 3.58 -43.22
C ASN A 719 -42.01 3.81 -42.08
N TYR A 720 -41.82 3.12 -40.96
CA TYR A 720 -42.65 3.23 -39.77
C TYR A 720 -42.20 4.40 -38.88
N VAL A 721 -40.88 4.58 -38.75
CA VAL A 721 -40.23 5.62 -37.92
C VAL A 721 -40.65 7.05 -38.32
N ASP A 722 -41.06 7.28 -39.57
CA ASP A 722 -41.54 8.58 -40.07
C ASP A 722 -43.05 8.83 -39.78
N THR A 723 -43.71 7.95 -39.03
CA THR A 723 -45.17 8.02 -38.75
C THR A 723 -45.39 8.40 -37.28
N PRO A 724 -45.66 9.67 -36.96
CA PRO A 724 -45.61 10.20 -35.58
C PRO A 724 -46.76 9.77 -34.65
N GLU A 725 -47.70 8.93 -35.11
CA GLU A 725 -48.95 8.62 -34.40
C GLU A 725 -49.13 7.13 -34.01
N LEU A 726 -48.15 6.25 -34.30
CA LEU A 726 -48.32 4.82 -34.10
C LEU A 726 -47.52 4.30 -32.89
N GLY A 727 -48.15 3.45 -32.08
CA GLY A 727 -47.59 2.90 -30.84
C GLY A 727 -46.63 1.74 -31.07
N TYR A 728 -45.96 1.24 -30.03
CA TYR A 728 -44.95 0.18 -30.21
C TYR A 728 -45.50 -1.14 -30.79
N LEU A 729 -46.72 -1.53 -30.40
CA LEU A 729 -47.41 -2.69 -30.93
C LEU A 729 -47.66 -2.59 -32.43
N ASP A 730 -48.12 -1.43 -32.89
CA ASP A 730 -48.30 -1.15 -34.30
C ASP A 730 -46.97 -1.30 -35.05
N GLY A 731 -45.85 -0.93 -34.41
CA GLY A 731 -44.50 -1.10 -34.94
C GLY A 731 -44.06 -2.56 -35.03
N LEU A 732 -44.36 -3.38 -34.02
CA LEU A 732 -44.07 -4.82 -34.04
C LEU A 732 -44.90 -5.55 -35.09
N GLU A 733 -46.19 -5.26 -35.18
CA GLU A 733 -47.08 -5.81 -36.22
C GLU A 733 -46.66 -5.34 -37.61
N TYR A 734 -46.25 -4.08 -37.72
CA TYR A 734 -45.69 -3.52 -38.93
C TYR A 734 -44.40 -4.21 -39.35
N ALA A 735 -43.52 -4.54 -38.39
CA ALA A 735 -42.27 -5.25 -38.62
C ALA A 735 -42.51 -6.72 -38.97
N LEU A 736 -43.41 -7.43 -38.27
CA LEU A 736 -43.76 -8.84 -38.52
C LEU A 736 -44.15 -9.10 -39.97
N THR A 737 -44.83 -8.14 -40.58
CA THR A 737 -45.27 -8.25 -41.98
C THR A 737 -44.18 -7.90 -43.01
N ARG A 738 -42.99 -7.44 -42.57
CA ARG A 738 -41.96 -6.84 -43.44
C ARG A 738 -40.54 -7.33 -43.21
N VAL A 739 -40.30 -8.07 -42.13
CA VAL A 739 -39.03 -8.75 -41.88
C VAL A 739 -38.80 -9.83 -42.94
N ARG A 740 -37.55 -10.00 -43.37
CA ARG A 740 -37.19 -10.92 -44.46
C ARG A 740 -36.58 -12.21 -43.95
N TRP A 741 -36.16 -12.24 -42.69
CA TRP A 741 -35.55 -13.40 -42.06
C TRP A 741 -36.52 -14.05 -41.07
N TRP A 742 -36.73 -15.36 -41.24
CA TRP A 742 -37.64 -16.15 -40.40
C TRP A 742 -37.24 -16.15 -38.92
N GLN A 743 -35.95 -16.00 -38.61
CA GLN A 743 -35.46 -15.88 -37.23
C GLN A 743 -35.90 -14.56 -36.60
N THR A 744 -35.91 -13.47 -37.39
CA THR A 744 -36.44 -12.18 -36.97
C THR A 744 -37.95 -12.29 -36.74
N GLU A 745 -38.68 -12.92 -37.67
CA GLU A 745 -40.13 -13.15 -37.55
C GLU A 745 -40.48 -13.99 -36.32
N GLU A 746 -39.73 -15.07 -36.04
CA GLU A 746 -39.96 -15.94 -34.87
C GLU A 746 -39.75 -15.18 -33.54
N VAL A 747 -38.68 -14.38 -33.45
CA VAL A 747 -38.38 -13.57 -32.25
C VAL A 747 -39.43 -12.48 -32.04
N ILE A 748 -39.82 -11.75 -33.10
CA ILE A 748 -40.84 -10.70 -32.98
C ILE A 748 -42.21 -11.32 -32.68
N SER A 749 -42.55 -12.46 -33.29
CA SER A 749 -43.85 -13.11 -33.06
C SER A 749 -43.97 -13.59 -31.63
N TRP A 750 -42.89 -14.16 -31.10
CA TRP A 750 -42.82 -14.54 -29.71
C TRP A 750 -42.95 -13.34 -28.77
N TYR A 751 -42.26 -12.24 -29.07
CA TYR A 751 -42.28 -11.05 -28.24
C TYR A 751 -43.60 -10.27 -28.31
N HIS A 752 -44.19 -10.14 -29.51
CA HIS A 752 -45.53 -9.59 -29.72
C HIS A 752 -46.54 -10.38 -28.88
N LYS A 753 -46.48 -11.72 -28.95
CA LYS A 753 -47.32 -12.58 -28.12
C LYS A 753 -47.11 -12.34 -26.62
N LEU A 754 -45.86 -12.33 -26.15
CA LEU A 754 -45.55 -12.09 -24.72
C LEU A 754 -46.07 -10.73 -24.25
N TYR A 755 -45.92 -9.68 -25.07
CA TYR A 755 -46.39 -8.34 -24.74
C TYR A 755 -47.93 -8.26 -24.68
N MET A 756 -48.62 -8.95 -25.59
CA MET A 756 -50.08 -9.05 -25.55
C MET A 756 -50.55 -9.82 -24.32
N ASP A 757 -49.87 -10.91 -23.95
CA ASP A 757 -50.16 -11.68 -22.74
C ASP A 757 -49.95 -10.82 -21.47
N LEU A 758 -48.93 -9.95 -21.44
CA LEU A 758 -48.67 -9.01 -20.34
C LEU A 758 -49.67 -7.85 -20.26
N LEU A 759 -50.11 -7.32 -21.40
CA LEU A 759 -51.17 -6.31 -21.44
C LEU A 759 -52.50 -6.87 -20.93
N GLU A 760 -52.85 -8.10 -21.30
CA GLU A 760 -54.04 -8.78 -20.79
C GLU A 760 -53.96 -8.99 -19.26
N LEU A 761 -52.77 -9.27 -18.72
CA LEU A 761 -52.55 -9.37 -17.27
C LEU A 761 -52.71 -8.02 -16.54
N ASN A 762 -52.10 -6.94 -17.04
CA ASN A 762 -52.24 -5.60 -16.43
C ASN A 762 -53.67 -5.06 -16.51
N LEU A 763 -54.38 -5.28 -17.62
CA LEU A 763 -55.79 -4.92 -17.75
C LEU A 763 -56.66 -5.71 -16.75
N SER A 764 -56.30 -6.95 -16.44
CA SER A 764 -57.01 -7.76 -15.43
C SER A 764 -56.72 -7.33 -13.98
N GLU A 765 -55.58 -6.70 -13.70
CA GLU A 765 -55.29 -6.11 -12.38
C GLU A 765 -55.98 -4.75 -12.21
N GLU A 766 -56.06 -3.91 -13.25
CA GLU A 766 -56.84 -2.65 -13.22
C GLU A 766 -58.35 -2.90 -13.08
N GLU A 767 -58.91 -3.92 -13.76
CA GLU A 767 -60.32 -4.33 -13.57
C GLU A 767 -60.59 -4.85 -12.14
N ASN A 768 -59.61 -5.49 -11.47
CA ASN A 768 -59.77 -5.94 -10.08
C ASN A 768 -59.65 -4.80 -9.04
N VAL A 769 -59.00 -3.68 -9.39
CA VAL A 769 -58.94 -2.48 -8.52
C VAL A 769 -60.20 -1.63 -8.66
N GLU A 770 -60.83 -1.59 -9.83
CA GLU A 770 -62.15 -0.95 -10.02
C GLU A 770 -63.29 -1.75 -9.37
N ASP A 771 -63.20 -3.08 -9.25
CA ASP A 771 -64.18 -3.91 -8.53
C ASP A 771 -64.00 -3.90 -6.99
N GLN A 772 -62.93 -3.26 -6.47
CA GLN A 772 -62.67 -3.08 -5.02
C GLN A 772 -62.81 -1.62 -4.52
N GLN A 773 -63.21 -0.67 -5.37
CA GLN A 773 -63.68 0.67 -4.97
C GLN A 773 -65.20 0.75 -4.99
#